data_AF-A0A2S7KXY4-F1
#
_entry.id   AF-A0A2S7KXY4-F1
#
_cell.length_a   1.000
_cell.length_b   1.000
_cell.length_c   1.000
_cell.angle_alpha   90.00
_cell.angle_beta   90.00
_cell.angle_gamma   90.00
#
_symmetry.space_group_name_H-M   'P 1'
#
loop_
_entity.id
_entity.type
_entity.pdbx_description
1 polymer ?
#
loop_
_entity_poly.entity_id
_entity_poly.type
_entity_poly.pdbx_seq_one_letter_code
_entity_poly.pdbx_strand_id
1 'polypeptide(L)'
;MNRIRFVFQLLFLVPFISFAQIASYSFDENLNDAINNQTGLFNPKNCCDFYGTGHCADISTILGIDVCNLPKEISAENFISEGDNKILSLGLFDYVELPNSVNDQIDISKSFVLDFKFKIPSTGWSEDNSKEYIRTIAGNTRFDQRATGFTVSIVKHYDDGAPKYDLLVFVGGKEDPLADVAGQKFMLKRIDLDTWVDFSMTFVFDEQFPNIIFNIDGVRQKMFFDEEWPNIEMPPFKKALNEEQIYIGTDKLLRFYGREEGVRSGPVLIDDLKIYSPKPPGDSNMIKNILTLFKNSILGNQSLTQTEKESYYSTFIDNWDNNYEPVFTELKDYMKAYEDNYGPIFLEMDKKDPKEFPEETKIQYLIQQSLHDVYFTADNIKKASFENFIYEDASIWPGPVSEAAPRVSSEVTIDGNYNTDEKYVLNGQAEVYRMTGYYAAPGEIVSVSIDANIIDAKLKVVIGTSEFNIEGEQINRFARVTKGFELNSTATKITNPFGGPIYIKVPENTNLGAIAIGFSNVVKMPHLSIKTGAETSLAEYQTELAKDHVKWVDWESDNFMTTITRPMANYVNDQLTDPTNILSKWSETFQVFQDISGRPSERIRAEYIRFDRMNPAPGTWAAASYPMFLEGNDPIALGDANSQTHVINVGFQASDIYAQGEKGYGGSHFIILHEMGHLHNLPTLIGEVESNVNFPAAAVYNLVFDETIDRSFEYSIQQNYNREEAMMDWFISPNFRIGNEMRIDRPFDLGAPDFSGNEMMYQSRGHGKYIEIAALFGWDAVRKINQYYYNLGISYGIERDDFILNASKQLNINLAPLLHIWGFIPSEETLTELVALPSSNEIKERIEHYRTIVPINKEDFVAYFNAMIKAGKNGDGNKQRWEAMAGDGYAAYPEYSSAIADEIITEIDAILCAYYTTNCNGVMGVEETLITKNISYFPNPTNSILFIEGNEGPVTVSIYNVLGKEVISTKNTNKIDVKALPSGVYIIRISDGVSQTNKKFIKN
;
A
#
# COMPACT_ATOMS: atom_id res chain seq x y z
N MET A 1 -55.87 -65.80 15.53
CA MET A 1 -54.65 -65.05 15.93
C MET A 1 -54.51 -63.88 14.95
N ASN A 2 -55.05 -62.71 15.32
CA ASN A 2 -54.36 -61.58 15.97
C ASN A 2 -53.36 -60.89 15.02
N ARG A 3 -53.32 -59.58 14.78
CA ARG A 3 -54.05 -58.37 15.24
C ARG A 3 -53.67 -57.25 14.24
N ILE A 4 -54.64 -56.50 13.71
CA ILE A 4 -54.92 -55.07 13.95
C ILE A 4 -53.92 -54.06 13.34
N ARG A 5 -54.43 -53.28 12.37
CA ARG A 5 -53.91 -52.00 11.85
C ARG A 5 -54.03 -50.91 12.92
N PHE A 6 -53.00 -50.07 13.08
CA PHE A 6 -53.13 -48.74 13.69
C PHE A 6 -52.37 -47.71 12.85
N VAL A 7 -53.09 -46.63 12.52
CA VAL A 7 -52.64 -45.40 11.90
C VAL A 7 -51.98 -44.54 12.98
N PHE A 8 -50.84 -43.92 12.72
CA PHE A 8 -50.31 -42.83 13.56
C PHE A 8 -49.84 -41.67 12.68
N GLN A 9 -50.40 -40.49 12.97
CA GLN A 9 -50.00 -39.18 12.48
C GLN A 9 -48.57 -38.88 12.94
N LEU A 10 -47.70 -38.48 12.00
CA LEU A 10 -46.45 -37.79 12.33
C LEU A 10 -46.78 -36.32 12.67
N LEU A 11 -46.65 -35.97 13.95
CA LEU A 11 -46.43 -34.58 14.35
C LEU A 11 -44.97 -34.24 14.04
N PHE A 12 -44.75 -33.23 13.19
CA PHE A 12 -43.45 -32.58 13.03
C PHE A 12 -43.11 -31.86 14.35
N LEU A 13 -42.18 -32.44 15.12
CA LEU A 13 -41.39 -31.69 16.09
C LEU A 13 -40.24 -31.05 15.31
N VAL A 14 -40.35 -29.76 15.04
CA VAL A 14 -39.21 -28.92 14.62
C VAL A 14 -38.22 -28.91 15.80
N PRO A 15 -36.94 -29.24 15.61
CA PRO A 15 -35.97 -29.05 16.67
C PRO A 15 -35.74 -27.54 16.81
N PHE A 16 -35.99 -27.01 18.00
CA PHE A 16 -35.35 -25.76 18.41
C PHE A 16 -33.85 -26.03 18.38
N ILE A 17 -33.17 -25.58 17.32
CA ILE A 17 -31.72 -25.50 17.32
C ILE A 17 -31.38 -24.35 18.28
N SER A 18 -30.60 -24.66 19.31
CA SER A 18 -30.01 -23.67 20.21
C SER A 18 -28.99 -22.87 19.39
N PHE A 19 -29.30 -21.61 19.05
CA PHE A 19 -28.49 -20.84 18.11
C PHE A 19 -27.55 -19.84 18.82
N ALA A 20 -26.27 -19.96 18.49
CA ALA A 20 -25.24 -18.91 18.38
C ALA A 20 -24.44 -18.42 19.62
N GLN A 21 -24.70 -18.82 20.86
CA GLN A 21 -23.86 -18.37 22.00
C GLN A 21 -22.84 -19.44 22.43
N ILE A 22 -21.54 -19.09 22.40
CA ILE A 22 -20.45 -19.97 22.86
C ILE A 22 -20.23 -19.79 24.36
N ALA A 23 -20.21 -18.54 24.82
CA ALA A 23 -20.03 -18.22 26.23
C ALA A 23 -20.80 -16.95 26.63
N SER A 24 -21.32 -16.95 27.85
CA SER A 24 -21.87 -15.78 28.54
C SER A 24 -21.31 -15.76 29.94
N TYR A 25 -20.80 -14.60 30.35
CA TYR A 25 -20.37 -14.37 31.72
C TYR A 25 -21.09 -13.12 32.22
N SER A 26 -22.20 -13.34 32.95
CA SER A 26 -22.77 -12.30 33.81
C SER A 26 -21.95 -12.27 35.10
N PHE A 27 -21.50 -11.09 35.49
CA PHE A 27 -20.69 -10.90 36.69
C PHE A 27 -21.54 -10.76 37.96
N ASP A 28 -22.87 -10.94 37.85
CA ASP A 28 -23.83 -10.98 38.97
C ASP A 28 -23.73 -12.28 39.80
N GLU A 29 -23.29 -13.37 39.16
CA GLU A 29 -23.09 -14.69 39.76
C GLU A 29 -21.63 -14.94 40.17
N ASN A 30 -21.37 -16.01 40.93
CA ASN A 30 -20.00 -16.35 41.33
C ASN A 30 -19.18 -16.75 40.09
N LEU A 31 -18.26 -15.89 39.64
CA LEU A 31 -17.45 -16.16 38.47
C LEU A 31 -16.62 -17.42 38.63
N ASN A 32 -16.20 -17.77 39.86
CA ASN A 32 -15.55 -19.07 40.11
C ASN A 32 -16.48 -20.24 39.80
N ASP A 33 -17.81 -20.15 39.97
CA ASP A 33 -18.72 -21.26 39.66
C ASP A 33 -19.11 -21.30 38.17
N ALA A 34 -19.25 -20.13 37.54
CA ALA A 34 -19.49 -20.00 36.10
C ALA A 34 -18.26 -20.45 35.28
N ILE A 35 -17.06 -20.15 35.77
CA ILE A 35 -15.78 -20.56 35.18
C ILE A 35 -15.35 -21.95 35.67
N ASN A 36 -15.63 -22.43 36.90
CA ASN A 36 -15.18 -23.79 37.30
C ASN A 36 -15.96 -24.91 36.60
N ASN A 37 -17.19 -24.67 36.12
CA ASN A 37 -17.87 -25.63 35.25
C ASN A 37 -17.26 -25.69 33.83
N GLN A 38 -16.39 -24.73 33.47
CA GLN A 38 -15.62 -24.68 32.23
C GLN A 38 -14.20 -24.13 32.57
N THR A 39 -13.28 -24.94 33.09
CA THR A 39 -11.84 -24.67 33.35
C THR A 39 -11.17 -23.33 32.88
N GLY A 40 -11.44 -22.16 33.50
CA GLY A 40 -10.66 -20.90 33.29
C GLY A 40 -9.77 -20.55 34.49
N LEU A 41 -8.84 -19.59 34.35
CA LEU A 41 -7.77 -19.32 35.34
C LEU A 41 -7.56 -17.82 35.61
N PHE A 42 -7.39 -17.44 36.89
CA PHE A 42 -7.07 -16.05 37.30
C PHE A 42 -5.58 -15.87 37.56
N ASN A 43 -4.96 -14.87 36.93
CA ASN A 43 -3.51 -14.62 36.95
C ASN A 43 -2.63 -15.88 36.83
N PRO A 44 -2.91 -16.82 35.90
CA PRO A 44 -2.25 -18.13 35.85
C PRO A 44 -0.73 -18.04 35.83
N LYS A 45 -0.17 -17.03 35.15
CA LYS A 45 1.25 -16.69 35.15
C LYS A 45 1.49 -15.28 35.71
N ASN A 46 2.62 -15.10 36.39
CA ASN A 46 3.06 -13.83 36.98
C ASN A 46 4.44 -13.41 36.43
N CYS A 47 5.02 -12.30 36.91
CA CYS A 47 6.33 -11.82 36.44
C CYS A 47 7.42 -12.89 36.56
N CYS A 48 7.50 -13.55 37.72
CA CYS A 48 8.52 -14.54 38.02
C CYS A 48 8.44 -15.78 37.12
N ASP A 49 7.22 -16.16 36.71
CA ASP A 49 6.99 -17.29 35.79
C ASP A 49 7.57 -17.00 34.39
N PHE A 50 7.62 -15.73 33.98
CA PHE A 50 8.11 -15.31 32.65
C PHE A 50 9.57 -14.86 32.62
N TYR A 51 10.00 -14.05 33.60
CA TYR A 51 11.28 -13.32 33.56
C TYR A 51 12.24 -13.72 34.70
N GLY A 52 11.79 -14.56 35.64
CA GLY A 52 12.57 -14.99 36.79
C GLY A 52 12.62 -13.98 37.94
N THR A 53 13.03 -14.45 39.12
CA THR A 53 12.93 -13.71 40.39
C THR A 53 13.80 -12.46 40.47
N GLY A 54 14.96 -12.44 39.81
CA GLY A 54 15.88 -11.29 39.84
C GLY A 54 15.26 -10.05 39.19
N HIS A 55 14.77 -10.21 37.95
CA HIS A 55 14.15 -9.13 37.17
C HIS A 55 12.91 -8.54 37.85
N CYS A 56 12.11 -9.40 38.50
CA CYS A 56 10.83 -9.02 39.09
C CYS A 56 10.93 -8.41 40.49
N ALA A 57 12.06 -8.58 41.20
CA ALA A 57 12.27 -8.03 42.53
C ALA A 57 12.37 -6.49 42.51
N ASP A 58 13.05 -5.94 41.51
CA ASP A 58 13.18 -4.49 41.31
C ASP A 58 11.82 -3.87 41.00
N ILE A 59 11.06 -4.50 40.11
CA ILE A 59 9.70 -4.07 39.75
C ILE A 59 8.76 -4.11 40.96
N SER A 60 8.82 -5.18 41.75
CA SER A 60 8.00 -5.30 42.97
C SER A 60 8.28 -4.16 43.95
N THR A 61 9.56 -3.76 44.06
CA THR A 61 9.99 -2.66 44.92
C THR A 61 9.50 -1.31 44.41
N ILE A 62 9.62 -1.07 43.10
CA ILE A 62 9.19 0.18 42.45
C ILE A 62 7.69 0.38 42.57
N LEU A 63 6.90 -0.69 42.41
CA LEU A 63 5.43 -0.61 42.38
C LEU A 63 4.79 -0.82 43.75
N GLY A 64 5.54 -1.33 44.74
CA GLY A 64 5.00 -1.68 46.06
C GLY A 64 4.03 -2.85 46.04
N ILE A 65 4.08 -3.70 45.00
CA ILE A 65 3.22 -4.86 44.78
C ILE A 65 4.11 -6.07 44.54
N ASP A 66 3.86 -7.19 45.21
CA ASP A 66 4.57 -8.44 44.94
C ASP A 66 4.11 -9.04 43.61
N VAL A 67 4.83 -8.74 42.53
CA VAL A 67 4.47 -9.18 41.17
C VAL A 67 4.81 -10.66 40.91
N CYS A 68 5.35 -11.36 41.90
CA CYS A 68 5.62 -12.79 41.84
C CYS A 68 4.57 -13.61 42.59
N ASN A 69 3.91 -13.04 43.59
CA ASN A 69 2.85 -13.70 44.36
C ASN A 69 1.48 -13.07 44.10
N LEU A 70 1.13 -12.88 42.83
CA LEU A 70 -0.22 -12.43 42.44
C LEU A 70 -1.28 -13.47 42.84
N PRO A 71 -2.48 -13.05 43.27
CA PRO A 71 -3.57 -13.97 43.61
C PRO A 71 -3.95 -14.82 42.40
N LYS A 72 -4.10 -16.14 42.60
CA LYS A 72 -4.42 -17.12 41.55
C LYS A 72 -5.90 -17.52 41.50
N GLU A 73 -6.71 -16.98 42.41
CA GLU A 73 -8.15 -17.22 42.51
C GLU A 73 -8.86 -15.87 42.61
N ILE A 74 -10.06 -15.80 42.02
CA ILE A 74 -10.90 -14.60 42.12
C ILE A 74 -11.54 -14.58 43.51
N SER A 75 -11.51 -13.41 44.15
CA SER A 75 -12.07 -13.19 45.48
C SER A 75 -13.31 -12.28 45.44
N ALA A 76 -14.04 -12.20 46.56
CA ALA A 76 -15.16 -11.27 46.70
C ALA A 76 -14.74 -9.79 46.53
N GLU A 77 -13.46 -9.46 46.76
CA GLU A 77 -12.92 -8.09 46.63
C GLU A 77 -12.79 -7.65 45.17
N ASN A 78 -12.75 -8.61 44.23
CA ASN A 78 -12.75 -8.33 42.80
C ASN A 78 -14.16 -7.95 42.29
N PHE A 79 -15.22 -8.10 43.09
CA PHE A 79 -16.57 -7.70 42.70
C PHE A 79 -16.99 -6.44 43.43
N ILE A 80 -17.25 -5.39 42.67
CA ILE A 80 -17.81 -4.13 43.20
C ILE A 80 -19.28 -4.02 42.80
N SER A 81 -20.06 -3.30 43.62
CA SER A 81 -21.47 -3.04 43.34
C SER A 81 -21.66 -1.61 42.86
N GLU A 82 -22.35 -1.46 41.72
CA GLU A 82 -22.82 -0.17 41.22
C GLU A 82 -24.31 -0.32 40.87
N GLY A 83 -25.18 0.26 41.70
CA GLY A 83 -26.61 -0.02 41.62
C GLY A 83 -26.92 -1.48 41.99
N ASP A 84 -27.69 -2.16 41.13
CA ASP A 84 -28.09 -3.56 41.31
C ASP A 84 -27.12 -4.57 40.66
N ASN A 85 -26.15 -4.09 39.86
CA ASN A 85 -25.20 -4.94 39.14
C ASN A 85 -23.96 -5.24 40.00
N LYS A 86 -23.43 -6.46 39.89
CA LYS A 86 -22.05 -6.75 40.33
C LYS A 86 -21.10 -6.71 39.15
N ILE A 87 -20.00 -5.99 39.34
CA ILE A 87 -19.04 -5.67 38.30
C ILE A 87 -17.69 -6.28 38.66
N LEU A 88 -17.03 -6.88 37.67
CA LEU A 88 -15.67 -7.39 37.83
C LEU A 88 -14.67 -6.24 37.78
N SER A 89 -13.97 -6.01 38.88
CA SER A 89 -12.86 -5.09 39.01
C SER A 89 -11.54 -5.84 38.87
N LEU A 90 -10.83 -5.57 37.77
CA LEU A 90 -9.49 -6.10 37.52
C LEU A 90 -8.45 -5.02 37.83
N GLY A 91 -7.60 -5.30 38.80
CA GLY A 91 -6.46 -4.47 39.17
C GLY A 91 -5.35 -4.46 38.11
N LEU A 92 -4.23 -3.84 38.48
CA LEU A 92 -3.12 -3.53 37.58
C LEU A 92 -2.59 -4.74 36.79
N PHE A 93 -2.43 -5.87 37.48
CA PHE A 93 -1.89 -7.10 36.92
C PHE A 93 -2.94 -8.18 36.73
N ASP A 94 -4.20 -7.87 37.05
CA ASP A 94 -5.26 -8.87 37.05
C ASP A 94 -5.72 -9.16 35.62
N TYR A 95 -5.77 -10.45 35.31
CA TYR A 95 -6.37 -11.00 34.11
C TYR A 95 -6.99 -12.37 34.37
N VAL A 96 -8.00 -12.70 33.57
CA VAL A 96 -8.70 -13.97 33.56
C VAL A 96 -8.47 -14.62 32.20
N GLU A 97 -7.80 -15.77 32.17
CA GLU A 97 -7.77 -16.64 30.99
C GLU A 97 -9.09 -17.41 30.91
N LEU A 98 -9.79 -17.25 29.78
CA LEU A 98 -10.99 -18.00 29.50
C LEU A 98 -10.65 -19.47 29.19
N PRO A 99 -11.64 -20.36 29.31
CA PRO A 99 -11.43 -21.80 29.16
C PRO A 99 -11.08 -22.15 27.71
N ASN A 100 -10.18 -23.10 27.49
CA ASN A 100 -9.85 -23.60 26.14
C ASN A 100 -11.09 -24.05 25.34
N SER A 101 -12.13 -24.53 26.03
CA SER A 101 -13.40 -24.92 25.39
C SER A 101 -14.11 -23.77 24.68
N VAL A 102 -13.83 -22.50 25.03
CA VAL A 102 -14.34 -21.35 24.30
C VAL A 102 -13.70 -21.29 22.93
N ASN A 103 -12.37 -21.40 22.85
CA ASN A 103 -11.61 -21.44 21.61
C ASN A 103 -11.99 -22.65 20.73
N ASP A 104 -12.15 -23.84 21.32
CA ASP A 104 -12.53 -25.08 20.61
C ASP A 104 -13.90 -24.97 19.90
N GLN A 105 -14.77 -24.06 20.37
CA GLN A 105 -16.11 -23.84 19.82
C GLN A 105 -16.16 -22.72 18.77
N ILE A 106 -15.05 -22.01 18.52
CA ILE A 106 -14.98 -20.98 17.49
C ILE A 106 -14.93 -21.64 16.11
N ASP A 107 -15.97 -21.37 15.32
CA ASP A 107 -16.01 -21.73 13.90
C ASP A 107 -15.30 -20.63 13.10
N ILE A 108 -14.02 -20.85 12.83
CA ILE A 108 -13.16 -19.92 12.06
C ILE A 108 -13.56 -19.77 10.57
N SER A 109 -14.56 -20.54 10.11
CA SER A 109 -15.19 -20.33 8.81
C SER A 109 -16.35 -19.32 8.86
N LYS A 110 -16.74 -18.88 10.07
CA LYS A 110 -17.86 -17.98 10.35
C LYS A 110 -17.41 -16.79 11.18
N SER A 111 -18.27 -15.80 11.34
CA SER A 111 -17.98 -14.60 12.13
C SER A 111 -17.73 -14.91 13.61
N PHE A 112 -16.84 -14.16 14.25
CA PHE A 112 -16.58 -14.21 15.69
C PHE A 112 -16.92 -12.86 16.33
N VAL A 113 -17.63 -12.88 17.46
CA VAL A 113 -18.08 -11.66 18.16
C VAL A 113 -17.58 -11.67 19.60
N LEU A 114 -16.98 -10.56 20.00
CA LEU A 114 -16.65 -10.22 21.38
C LEU A 114 -17.48 -9.00 21.79
N ASP A 115 -18.30 -9.16 22.83
CA ASP A 115 -19.26 -8.15 23.30
C ASP A 115 -19.15 -8.01 24.81
N PHE A 116 -18.94 -6.79 25.32
CA PHE A 116 -18.84 -6.52 26.75
C PHE A 116 -18.97 -5.02 27.05
N LYS A 117 -19.26 -4.70 28.32
CA LYS A 117 -19.20 -3.35 28.84
C LYS A 117 -17.93 -3.15 29.63
N PHE A 118 -17.32 -1.97 29.53
CA PHE A 118 -16.18 -1.63 30.36
C PHE A 118 -16.22 -0.19 30.86
N LYS A 119 -15.55 0.06 31.97
CA LYS A 119 -15.33 1.40 32.52
C LYS A 119 -13.90 1.53 33.02
N ILE A 120 -13.28 2.67 32.73
CA ILE A 120 -11.93 3.02 33.21
C ILE A 120 -12.08 3.97 34.39
N PRO A 121 -11.82 3.53 35.63
CA PRO A 121 -11.90 4.41 36.79
C PRO A 121 -10.83 5.50 36.74
N SER A 122 -11.16 6.71 37.18
CA SER A 122 -10.15 7.77 37.31
C SER A 122 -9.10 7.48 38.39
N THR A 123 -9.50 6.77 39.45
CA THR A 123 -8.61 6.26 40.50
C THR A 123 -7.65 5.23 39.91
N GLY A 124 -6.34 5.44 40.06
CA GLY A 124 -5.28 4.57 39.51
C GLY A 124 -4.81 4.89 38.09
N TRP A 125 -5.48 5.79 37.37
CA TRP A 125 -5.10 6.24 36.01
C TRP A 125 -4.57 7.69 35.94
N SER A 126 -4.80 8.49 36.98
CA SER A 126 -4.69 9.96 36.95
C SER A 126 -3.53 10.56 37.77
N GLU A 127 -2.60 9.74 38.28
CA GLU A 127 -1.66 10.21 39.32
C GLU A 127 -0.33 10.79 38.80
N ASP A 128 0.13 10.43 37.59
CA ASP A 128 1.39 10.92 37.03
C ASP A 128 1.23 11.37 35.57
N ASN A 129 1.52 12.65 35.31
CA ASN A 129 1.42 13.27 34.00
C ASN A 129 2.67 13.04 33.11
N SER A 130 3.72 12.40 33.63
CA SER A 130 4.97 12.14 32.91
C SER A 130 5.05 10.73 32.31
N LYS A 131 4.04 9.89 32.53
CA LYS A 131 4.05 8.46 32.18
C LYS A 131 2.94 8.12 31.18
N GLU A 132 3.27 7.27 30.22
CA GLU A 132 2.31 6.65 29.31
C GLU A 132 1.57 5.53 30.04
N TYR A 133 0.25 5.42 29.82
CA TYR A 133 -0.53 4.31 30.36
C TYR A 133 -1.07 3.44 29.24
N ILE A 134 -0.93 2.12 29.39
CA ILE A 134 -1.47 1.14 28.45
C ILE A 134 -2.21 0.11 29.28
N ARG A 135 -3.46 -0.21 28.95
CA ARG A 135 -4.23 -1.30 29.57
C ARG A 135 -4.90 -2.11 28.49
N THR A 136 -4.60 -3.40 28.41
CA THR A 136 -5.44 -4.32 27.64
C THR A 136 -6.69 -4.64 28.46
N ILE A 137 -7.83 -4.68 27.76
CA ILE A 137 -9.14 -5.01 28.29
C ILE A 137 -9.49 -6.46 27.95
N ALA A 138 -9.23 -6.87 26.71
CA ALA A 138 -9.45 -8.22 26.23
C ALA A 138 -8.50 -8.53 25.06
N GLY A 139 -8.20 -9.80 24.84
CA GLY A 139 -7.39 -10.23 23.69
C GLY A 139 -7.08 -11.72 23.73
N ASN A 140 -6.34 -12.20 22.74
CA ASN A 140 -5.75 -13.55 22.75
C ASN A 140 -4.22 -13.50 22.52
N THR A 141 -3.64 -12.31 22.43
CA THR A 141 -2.20 -12.13 22.17
C THR A 141 -1.61 -11.01 23.01
N ARG A 142 -0.29 -10.79 22.93
CA ARG A 142 0.35 -9.69 23.66
C ARG A 142 0.04 -8.33 23.01
N PHE A 143 0.13 -7.25 23.79
CA PHE A 143 0.06 -5.88 23.24
C PHE A 143 1.27 -5.60 22.34
N ASP A 144 1.17 -5.98 21.07
CA ASP A 144 2.19 -5.88 20.04
C ASP A 144 1.51 -5.91 18.68
N GLN A 145 1.66 -4.85 17.89
CA GLN A 145 1.06 -4.80 16.55
C GLN A 145 1.58 -5.94 15.65
N ARG A 146 2.76 -6.51 15.93
CA ARG A 146 3.34 -7.65 15.19
C ARG A 146 2.86 -9.03 15.67
N ALA A 147 2.21 -9.11 16.83
CA ALA A 147 1.81 -10.42 17.37
C ALA A 147 0.53 -10.92 16.70
N THR A 148 0.54 -12.20 16.31
CA THR A 148 -0.63 -12.90 15.74
C THR A 148 -1.76 -12.97 16.78
N GLY A 149 -2.97 -12.54 16.41
CA GLY A 149 -4.13 -12.42 17.29
C GLY A 149 -4.67 -10.98 17.36
N PHE A 150 -5.42 -10.66 18.41
CA PHE A 150 -5.94 -9.30 18.65
C PHE A 150 -5.83 -8.86 20.10
N THR A 151 -5.83 -7.54 20.32
CA THR A 151 -5.99 -6.91 21.64
C THR A 151 -6.90 -5.68 21.56
N VAL A 152 -7.82 -5.55 22.51
CA VAL A 152 -8.61 -4.33 22.77
C VAL A 152 -7.97 -3.62 23.96
N SER A 153 -7.52 -2.38 23.79
CA SER A 153 -6.68 -1.70 24.77
C SER A 153 -6.99 -0.21 24.89
N ILE A 154 -6.77 0.36 26.08
CA ILE A 154 -6.76 1.80 26.31
C ILE A 154 -5.33 2.29 26.37
N VAL A 155 -5.03 3.38 25.65
CA VAL A 155 -3.74 4.07 25.71
C VAL A 155 -3.94 5.53 26.12
N LYS A 156 -3.21 5.94 27.16
CA LYS A 156 -3.11 7.33 27.60
C LYS A 156 -1.97 8.03 26.87
N HIS A 157 -2.27 9.13 26.20
CA HIS A 157 -1.29 10.06 25.63
C HIS A 157 -1.63 11.51 26.03
N TYR A 158 -0.76 12.47 25.69
CA TYR A 158 -1.00 13.89 25.95
C TYR A 158 -1.26 14.64 24.64
N ASP A 159 -2.30 15.45 24.65
CA ASP A 159 -2.73 16.30 23.55
C ASP A 159 -3.08 17.67 24.14
N ASP A 160 -2.43 18.73 23.66
CA ASP A 160 -2.50 20.09 24.23
C ASP A 160 -2.29 20.16 25.77
N GLY A 161 -1.46 19.27 26.31
CA GLY A 161 -1.15 19.22 27.75
C GLY A 161 -2.24 18.59 28.63
N ALA A 162 -3.31 18.03 28.04
CA ALA A 162 -4.34 17.26 28.73
C ALA A 162 -4.19 15.76 28.44
N PRO A 163 -4.39 14.87 29.43
CA PRO A 163 -4.39 13.44 29.18
C PRO A 163 -5.62 13.04 28.35
N LYS A 164 -5.39 12.19 27.34
CA LYS A 164 -6.41 11.62 26.47
C LYS A 164 -6.33 10.11 26.54
N TYR A 165 -7.48 9.44 26.52
CA TYR A 165 -7.59 7.99 26.66
C TYR A 165 -8.21 7.43 25.37
N ASP A 166 -7.39 6.79 24.55
CA ASP A 166 -7.84 6.24 23.27
C ASP A 166 -8.12 4.75 23.40
N LEU A 167 -9.29 4.34 22.92
CA LEU A 167 -9.61 2.95 22.67
C LEU A 167 -8.98 2.51 21.36
N LEU A 168 -8.03 1.58 21.47
CA LEU A 168 -7.27 1.00 20.37
C LEU A 168 -7.57 -0.48 20.24
N VAL A 169 -7.63 -0.96 18.99
CA VAL A 169 -7.63 -2.39 18.68
C VAL A 169 -6.44 -2.71 17.79
N PHE A 170 -5.66 -3.71 18.19
CA PHE A 170 -4.58 -4.28 17.39
C PHE A 170 -5.00 -5.63 16.85
N VAL A 171 -4.68 -5.90 15.59
CA VAL A 171 -4.93 -7.19 14.93
C VAL A 171 -3.68 -7.57 14.14
N GLY A 172 -3.06 -8.71 14.44
CA GLY A 172 -1.91 -9.24 13.72
C GLY A 172 -2.17 -10.65 13.20
N GLY A 173 -1.54 -11.02 12.09
CA GLY A 173 -1.81 -12.29 11.44
C GLY A 173 -0.73 -12.74 10.48
N LYS A 174 0.51 -12.94 10.90
CA LYS A 174 1.55 -13.51 10.02
C LYS A 174 2.04 -14.87 10.51
N GLU A 175 2.52 -15.69 9.57
CA GLU A 175 3.12 -16.99 9.89
C GLU A 175 4.39 -16.84 10.74
N ASP A 176 5.22 -15.82 10.46
CA ASP A 176 6.36 -15.43 11.31
C ASP A 176 5.99 -14.20 12.19
N PRO A 177 5.67 -14.40 13.48
CA PRO A 177 5.37 -13.31 14.42
C PRO A 177 6.60 -12.45 14.80
N LEU A 178 7.80 -12.77 14.28
CA LEU A 178 9.03 -11.99 14.42
C LEU A 178 9.38 -11.18 13.16
N ALA A 179 8.64 -11.35 12.06
CA ALA A 179 8.82 -10.51 10.89
C ALA A 179 8.62 -9.03 11.25
N ASP A 180 9.45 -8.14 10.71
CA ASP A 180 9.41 -6.71 11.01
C ASP A 180 8.29 -5.96 10.27
N VAL A 181 7.12 -6.62 10.14
CA VAL A 181 5.93 -6.08 9.49
C VAL A 181 4.82 -6.00 10.52
N ALA A 182 4.33 -4.79 10.78
CA ALA A 182 3.27 -4.55 11.73
C ALA A 182 1.91 -5.05 11.17
N GLY A 183 1.06 -5.63 12.02
CA GLY A 183 -0.37 -5.85 11.73
C GLY A 183 -1.17 -4.55 11.77
N GLN A 184 -2.49 -4.61 11.87
CA GLN A 184 -3.36 -3.43 11.83
C GLN A 184 -3.62 -2.83 13.22
N LYS A 185 -3.72 -1.51 13.25
CA LYS A 185 -4.04 -0.70 14.43
C LYS A 185 -5.25 0.16 14.11
N PHE A 186 -6.29 0.05 14.92
CA PHE A 186 -7.50 0.86 14.81
C PHE A 186 -7.61 1.78 16.03
N MET A 187 -7.70 3.10 15.82
CA MET A 187 -8.09 4.06 16.85
C MET A 187 -9.58 4.32 16.70
N LEU A 188 -10.38 3.88 17.67
CA LEU A 188 -11.83 3.79 17.51
C LEU A 188 -12.57 4.97 18.10
N LYS A 189 -12.23 5.32 19.34
CA LYS A 189 -12.88 6.38 20.10
C LYS A 189 -11.98 6.85 21.24
N ARG A 190 -12.06 8.14 21.54
CA ARG A 190 -11.55 8.72 22.79
C ARG A 190 -12.61 8.58 23.87
N ILE A 191 -12.26 7.94 24.97
CA ILE A 191 -13.19 7.63 26.08
C ILE A 191 -12.98 8.59 27.25
N ASP A 192 -14.06 8.81 27.99
CA ASP A 192 -14.03 9.53 29.26
C ASP A 192 -13.85 8.53 30.41
N LEU A 193 -13.06 8.93 31.41
CA LEU A 193 -12.94 8.17 32.66
C LEU A 193 -14.28 8.14 33.40
N ASP A 194 -14.45 7.13 34.24
CA ASP A 194 -15.64 6.91 35.07
C ASP A 194 -16.96 6.81 34.30
N THR A 195 -16.90 6.55 32.99
CA THR A 195 -18.06 6.36 32.11
C THR A 195 -18.07 4.93 31.56
N TRP A 196 -19.25 4.30 31.57
CA TRP A 196 -19.44 2.99 30.95
C TRP A 196 -19.43 3.12 29.43
N VAL A 197 -18.70 2.22 28.77
CA VAL A 197 -18.64 2.08 27.32
C VAL A 197 -19.21 0.72 26.96
N ASP A 198 -20.20 0.72 26.07
CA ASP A 198 -20.75 -0.50 25.46
C ASP A 198 -19.92 -0.84 24.22
N PHE A 199 -19.24 -2.00 24.22
CA PHE A 199 -18.28 -2.37 23.19
C PHE A 199 -18.60 -3.74 22.59
N SER A 200 -18.80 -3.76 21.28
CA SER A 200 -18.86 -4.99 20.50
C SER A 200 -17.90 -4.94 19.32
N MET A 201 -17.26 -6.07 19.04
CA MET A 201 -16.37 -6.26 17.90
C MET A 201 -16.71 -7.57 17.21
N THR A 202 -17.11 -7.50 15.94
CA THR A 202 -17.46 -8.65 15.10
C THR A 202 -16.45 -8.79 13.98
N PHE A 203 -15.66 -9.86 14.02
CA PHE A 203 -14.85 -10.30 12.89
C PHE A 203 -15.74 -11.04 11.89
N VAL A 204 -15.70 -10.64 10.61
CA VAL A 204 -16.46 -11.26 9.52
C VAL A 204 -15.48 -11.87 8.53
N PHE A 205 -15.47 -13.20 8.44
CA PHE A 205 -14.49 -13.96 7.68
C PHE A 205 -14.98 -14.51 6.34
N ASP A 206 -16.29 -14.51 6.13
CA ASP A 206 -16.97 -15.16 5.01
C ASP A 206 -17.50 -14.18 3.96
N GLU A 207 -17.25 -12.88 4.13
CA GLU A 207 -17.43 -11.87 3.09
C GLU A 207 -16.26 -11.88 2.10
N GLN A 208 -16.49 -11.40 0.87
CA GLN A 208 -15.47 -11.29 -0.19
C GLN A 208 -14.22 -10.53 0.29
N PHE A 209 -14.42 -9.51 1.11
CA PHE A 209 -13.36 -8.76 1.79
C PHE A 209 -13.53 -8.93 3.30
N PRO A 210 -12.71 -9.78 3.95
CA PRO A 210 -12.72 -9.96 5.39
C PRO A 210 -12.62 -8.61 6.12
N ASN A 211 -13.41 -8.45 7.16
CA ASN A 211 -13.54 -7.17 7.83
C ASN A 211 -13.85 -7.34 9.32
N ILE A 212 -13.79 -6.21 10.02
CA ILE A 212 -14.15 -6.08 11.41
C ILE A 212 -15.17 -4.96 11.58
N ILE A 213 -16.19 -5.23 12.37
CA ILE A 213 -17.24 -4.28 12.70
C ILE A 213 -17.15 -3.97 14.17
N PHE A 214 -16.92 -2.70 14.51
CA PHE A 214 -17.00 -2.19 15.87
C PHE A 214 -18.37 -1.56 16.10
N ASN A 215 -18.96 -1.78 17.26
CA ASN A 215 -20.07 -0.99 17.79
C ASN A 215 -19.65 -0.43 19.15
N ILE A 216 -19.65 0.90 19.29
CA ILE A 216 -19.23 1.60 20.49
C ILE A 216 -20.31 2.60 20.87
N ASP A 217 -21.00 2.37 21.99
CA ASP A 217 -22.13 3.19 22.45
C ASP A 217 -23.20 3.41 21.35
N GLY A 218 -23.49 2.38 20.55
CA GLY A 218 -24.45 2.43 19.44
C GLY A 218 -23.89 3.00 18.13
N VAL A 219 -22.62 3.45 18.11
CA VAL A 219 -21.95 3.93 16.89
C VAL A 219 -21.18 2.79 16.24
N ARG A 220 -21.62 2.40 15.03
CA ARG A 220 -20.96 1.34 14.25
C ARG A 220 -19.90 1.86 13.31
N GLN A 221 -18.75 1.18 13.27
CA GLN A 221 -17.66 1.41 12.31
C GLN A 221 -17.27 0.08 11.66
N LYS A 222 -17.24 0.00 10.32
CA LYS A 222 -16.76 -1.17 9.57
C LYS A 222 -15.37 -0.85 9.04
N MET A 223 -14.40 -1.71 9.32
CA MET A 223 -13.00 -1.59 8.87
C MET A 223 -12.61 -2.87 8.12
N PHE A 224 -11.97 -2.73 6.97
CA PHE A 224 -11.49 -3.89 6.20
C PHE A 224 -10.08 -4.28 6.64
N PHE A 225 -9.75 -5.56 6.50
CA PHE A 225 -8.36 -5.97 6.58
C PHE A 225 -7.67 -5.65 5.26
N ASP A 226 -6.94 -4.53 5.23
CA ASP A 226 -6.02 -4.13 4.16
C ASP A 226 -5.08 -5.28 3.72
N GLU A 227 -5.10 -5.61 2.42
CA GLU A 227 -4.20 -6.59 1.79
C GLU A 227 -2.86 -5.96 1.38
N GLU A 228 -2.80 -4.64 1.21
CA GLU A 228 -1.61 -3.93 0.74
C GLU A 228 -0.75 -3.49 1.92
N TRP A 229 -1.26 -2.77 2.92
CA TRP A 229 -0.54 -2.37 4.15
C TRP A 229 -1.49 -1.88 5.26
N PRO A 230 -1.46 -2.39 6.51
CA PRO A 230 -0.66 -3.47 7.08
C PRO A 230 -1.25 -4.89 6.90
N ASN A 231 -0.38 -5.86 6.62
CA ASN A 231 -0.75 -7.20 6.12
C ASN A 231 -1.20 -8.16 7.22
N ILE A 232 -2.49 -8.45 7.29
CA ILE A 232 -3.02 -9.57 8.08
C ILE A 232 -3.31 -10.73 7.13
N GLU A 233 -2.54 -11.81 7.25
CA GLU A 233 -2.87 -13.07 6.60
C GLU A 233 -3.99 -13.75 7.41
N MET A 234 -5.14 -13.97 6.75
CA MET A 234 -6.30 -14.58 7.40
C MET A 234 -6.04 -15.98 7.98
N PRO A 235 -5.30 -16.90 7.32
CA PRO A 235 -5.10 -18.24 7.87
C PRO A 235 -4.34 -18.25 9.21
N PRO A 236 -3.20 -17.54 9.38
CA PRO A 236 -2.54 -17.40 10.68
C PRO A 236 -3.41 -16.74 11.75
N PHE A 237 -4.14 -15.68 11.40
CA PHE A 237 -5.04 -15.02 12.36
C PHE A 237 -6.15 -15.95 12.85
N LYS A 238 -6.84 -16.64 11.93
CA LYS A 238 -7.88 -17.64 12.26
C LYS A 238 -7.33 -18.77 13.11
N LYS A 239 -6.11 -19.25 12.81
CA LYS A 239 -5.44 -20.27 13.61
C LYS A 239 -5.19 -19.79 15.05
N ALA A 240 -4.73 -18.55 15.23
CA ALA A 240 -4.52 -17.96 16.56
C ALA A 240 -5.82 -17.81 17.36
N LEU A 241 -6.98 -17.59 16.73
CA LEU A 241 -8.26 -17.58 17.44
C LEU A 241 -8.60 -18.94 18.08
N ASN A 242 -8.15 -20.06 17.49
CA ASN A 242 -8.38 -21.39 18.05
C ASN A 242 -7.27 -21.84 19.01
N GLU A 243 -6.02 -21.46 18.74
CA GLU A 243 -4.86 -21.96 19.50
C GLU A 243 -4.47 -21.10 20.69
N GLU A 244 -4.78 -19.80 20.67
CA GLU A 244 -4.39 -18.87 21.73
C GLU A 244 -5.59 -18.51 22.61
N GLN A 245 -5.49 -18.83 23.90
CA GLN A 245 -6.58 -18.58 24.87
C GLN A 245 -6.97 -17.10 24.91
N ILE A 246 -8.27 -16.87 24.82
CA ILE A 246 -8.85 -15.54 25.04
C ILE A 246 -8.73 -15.20 26.53
N TYR A 247 -8.36 -13.96 26.83
CA TYR A 247 -8.28 -13.45 28.19
C TYR A 247 -8.94 -12.07 28.31
N ILE A 248 -9.33 -11.73 29.53
CA ILE A 248 -9.89 -10.43 29.92
C ILE A 248 -8.96 -9.81 30.96
N GLY A 249 -8.56 -8.55 30.76
CA GLY A 249 -7.60 -7.83 31.58
C GLY A 249 -6.24 -7.66 30.92
N THR A 250 -5.20 -7.59 31.75
CA THR A 250 -3.82 -7.33 31.31
C THR A 250 -3.26 -8.44 30.39
N ASP A 251 -2.31 -8.11 29.51
CA ASP A 251 -1.83 -9.03 28.47
C ASP A 251 -1.15 -10.31 28.98
N LYS A 252 -1.34 -11.44 28.26
CA LYS A 252 -0.91 -12.78 28.67
C LYS A 252 0.60 -12.97 28.85
N LEU A 253 1.44 -12.12 28.25
CA LEU A 253 2.91 -12.17 28.37
C LEU A 253 3.45 -11.10 29.34
N LEU A 254 2.54 -10.33 29.94
CA LEU A 254 2.79 -9.28 30.91
C LEU A 254 3.94 -8.39 30.43
N ARG A 255 3.84 -7.88 29.19
CA ARG A 255 4.90 -7.13 28.50
C ARG A 255 5.39 -5.91 29.30
N PHE A 256 4.56 -5.42 30.22
CA PHE A 256 4.89 -4.41 31.24
C PHE A 256 6.12 -4.73 32.07
N TYR A 257 6.44 -6.00 32.29
CA TYR A 257 7.63 -6.37 33.03
C TYR A 257 8.91 -6.17 32.22
N GLY A 258 8.86 -6.22 30.88
CA GLY A 258 10.06 -6.17 30.03
C GLY A 258 10.54 -4.77 29.61
N ARG A 259 9.90 -3.68 30.04
CA ARG A 259 10.28 -2.29 29.65
C ARG A 259 10.91 -1.54 30.81
N GLU A 260 12.03 -0.86 30.56
CA GLU A 260 12.66 0.06 31.53
C GLU A 260 11.72 1.25 31.82
N GLU A 261 11.56 1.54 33.12
CA GLU A 261 10.74 2.56 33.79
C GLU A 261 9.99 3.61 32.91
N GLY A 262 8.71 3.37 32.60
CA GLY A 262 7.92 4.40 31.89
C GLY A 262 6.44 4.13 31.68
N VAL A 263 6.04 2.88 31.47
CA VAL A 263 4.65 2.53 31.13
C VAL A 263 3.93 1.99 32.36
N ARG A 264 2.80 2.60 32.72
CA ARG A 264 1.90 2.13 33.77
C ARG A 264 0.62 1.53 33.16
N SER A 265 -0.12 0.77 33.96
CA SER A 265 -1.49 0.36 33.65
C SER A 265 -2.36 0.84 34.81
N GLY A 266 -3.68 0.81 34.68
CA GLY A 266 -4.62 1.09 35.77
C GLY A 266 -5.70 0.02 35.86
N PRO A 267 -6.62 0.12 36.84
CA PRO A 267 -7.73 -0.82 36.96
C PRO A 267 -8.71 -0.70 35.79
N VAL A 268 -9.44 -1.77 35.49
CA VAL A 268 -10.58 -1.77 34.56
C VAL A 268 -11.75 -2.49 35.19
N LEU A 269 -12.95 -1.97 34.95
CA LEU A 269 -14.19 -2.58 35.34
C LEU A 269 -14.84 -3.22 34.11
N ILE A 270 -15.30 -4.45 34.23
CA ILE A 270 -15.90 -5.23 33.15
C ILE A 270 -17.29 -5.70 33.59
N ASP A 271 -18.25 -5.62 32.69
CA ASP A 271 -19.59 -6.17 32.85
C ASP A 271 -20.08 -6.85 31.55
N ASP A 272 -21.08 -7.72 31.66
CA ASP A 272 -21.86 -8.33 30.57
C ASP A 272 -21.04 -8.94 29.41
N LEU A 273 -20.03 -9.76 29.71
CA LEU A 273 -19.17 -10.36 28.68
C LEU A 273 -19.89 -11.50 27.96
N LYS A 274 -19.97 -11.41 26.63
CA LYS A 274 -20.54 -12.40 25.73
C LYS A 274 -19.62 -12.68 24.55
N ILE A 275 -19.55 -13.96 24.17
CA ILE A 275 -18.78 -14.43 23.02
C ILE A 275 -19.68 -15.29 22.14
N TYR A 276 -19.72 -14.96 20.85
CA TYR A 276 -20.51 -15.65 19.85
C TYR A 276 -19.65 -16.10 18.67
N SER A 277 -19.94 -17.28 18.14
CA SER A 277 -19.52 -17.67 16.79
C SER A 277 -20.48 -18.77 16.29
N PRO A 278 -21.24 -18.52 15.20
CA PRO A 278 -21.33 -17.27 14.44
C PRO A 278 -21.96 -16.11 15.22
N LYS A 279 -21.97 -14.91 14.64
CA LYS A 279 -22.77 -13.76 15.09
C LYS A 279 -24.24 -14.22 15.20
N PRO A 280 -24.97 -13.86 16.27
CA PRO A 280 -26.39 -14.15 16.38
C PRO A 280 -27.16 -13.62 15.16
N PRO A 281 -28.15 -14.38 14.64
CA PRO A 281 -28.99 -13.90 13.55
C PRO A 281 -29.76 -12.65 13.99
N GLY A 282 -29.99 -11.75 13.05
CA GLY A 282 -30.74 -10.52 13.30
C GLY A 282 -32.24 -10.76 13.50
N ASP A 283 -32.93 -9.88 14.22
CA ASP A 283 -34.40 -9.93 14.29
C ASP A 283 -35.04 -9.29 13.04
N SER A 284 -35.41 -10.13 12.09
CA SER A 284 -36.10 -9.69 10.87
C SER A 284 -37.41 -8.91 11.12
N ASN A 285 -38.15 -9.17 12.21
CA ASN A 285 -39.36 -8.39 12.51
C ASN A 285 -39.00 -6.98 12.98
N MET A 286 -37.92 -6.83 13.74
CA MET A 286 -37.41 -5.54 14.15
C MET A 286 -36.96 -4.72 12.94
N ILE A 287 -36.23 -5.35 12.00
CA ILE A 287 -35.85 -4.72 10.73
C ILE A 287 -37.07 -4.27 9.92
N LYS A 288 -38.10 -5.12 9.74
CA LYS A 288 -39.35 -4.75 9.05
C LYS A 288 -40.03 -3.54 9.66
N ASN A 289 -40.12 -3.53 10.99
CA ASN A 289 -40.75 -2.44 11.73
C ASN A 289 -39.98 -1.14 11.49
N ILE A 290 -38.64 -1.17 11.57
CA ILE A 290 -37.80 0.01 11.36
C ILE A 290 -37.92 0.52 9.92
N LEU A 291 -37.81 -0.35 8.91
CA LEU A 291 -37.98 0.03 7.50
C LEU A 291 -39.36 0.67 7.26
N THR A 292 -40.41 0.13 7.89
CA THR A 292 -41.76 0.70 7.80
C THR A 292 -41.88 2.06 8.49
N LEU A 293 -41.26 2.24 9.67
CA LEU A 293 -41.23 3.51 10.39
C LEU A 293 -40.53 4.59 9.57
N PHE A 294 -39.33 4.30 9.04
CA PHE A 294 -38.61 5.25 8.19
C PHE A 294 -39.36 5.53 6.89
N LYS A 295 -39.94 4.51 6.22
CA LYS A 295 -40.82 4.71 5.05
C LYS A 295 -41.96 5.68 5.35
N ASN A 296 -42.69 5.46 6.45
CA ASN A 296 -43.80 6.33 6.84
C ASN A 296 -43.34 7.74 7.20
N SER A 297 -42.14 7.86 7.78
CA SER A 297 -41.50 9.15 8.08
C SER A 297 -41.21 9.94 6.81
N ILE A 298 -40.56 9.29 5.82
CA ILE A 298 -40.23 9.88 4.52
C ILE A 298 -41.50 10.33 3.78
N LEU A 299 -42.55 9.51 3.79
CA LEU A 299 -43.84 9.84 3.16
C LEU A 299 -44.67 10.90 3.92
N GLY A 300 -44.20 11.39 5.07
CA GLY A 300 -44.93 12.36 5.89
C GLY A 300 -46.14 11.77 6.64
N ASN A 301 -46.28 10.45 6.69
CA ASN A 301 -47.36 9.74 7.39
C ASN A 301 -47.11 9.63 8.90
N GLN A 302 -45.86 9.76 9.32
CA GLN A 302 -45.40 9.72 10.71
C GLN A 302 -44.26 10.73 10.89
N SER A 303 -44.11 11.32 12.08
CA SER A 303 -42.94 12.15 12.39
C SER A 303 -42.02 11.35 13.30
N LEU A 304 -40.73 11.32 12.98
CA LEU A 304 -39.66 10.82 13.86
C LEU A 304 -38.76 11.99 14.25
N THR A 305 -38.52 12.15 15.55
CA THR A 305 -37.50 13.07 16.07
C THR A 305 -36.09 12.57 15.74
N GLN A 306 -35.10 13.47 15.79
CA GLN A 306 -33.71 13.11 15.51
C GLN A 306 -33.21 11.99 16.46
N THR A 307 -33.52 12.09 17.76
CA THR A 307 -33.16 11.07 18.74
C THR A 307 -33.83 9.72 18.48
N GLU A 308 -35.08 9.71 17.99
CA GLU A 308 -35.74 8.47 17.58
C GLU A 308 -35.08 7.85 16.35
N LYS A 309 -34.73 8.66 15.35
CA LYS A 309 -34.02 8.19 14.16
C LYS A 309 -32.68 7.55 14.52
N GLU A 310 -31.88 8.21 15.36
CA GLU A 310 -30.59 7.70 15.84
C GLU A 310 -30.73 6.36 16.57
N SER A 311 -31.74 6.27 17.45
CA SER A 311 -32.04 5.04 18.19
C SER A 311 -32.49 3.89 17.28
N TYR A 312 -33.39 4.16 16.32
CA TYR A 312 -33.84 3.15 15.36
C TYR A 312 -32.74 2.74 14.38
N TYR A 313 -31.87 3.67 13.98
CA TYR A 313 -30.72 3.36 13.14
C TYR A 313 -29.76 2.41 13.87
N SER A 314 -29.40 2.70 15.12
CA SER A 314 -28.59 1.81 15.96
C SER A 314 -29.23 0.42 16.07
N THR A 315 -30.54 0.37 16.34
CA THR A 315 -31.30 -0.88 16.41
C THR A 315 -31.30 -1.65 15.08
N PHE A 316 -31.43 -0.96 13.95
CA PHE A 316 -31.38 -1.56 12.61
C PHE A 316 -30.01 -2.20 12.39
N ILE A 317 -28.96 -1.47 12.73
CA ILE A 317 -27.57 -1.88 12.58
C ILE A 317 -27.27 -3.15 13.40
N ASP A 318 -27.74 -3.23 14.64
CA ASP A 318 -27.53 -4.40 15.51
C ASP A 318 -28.22 -5.65 14.96
N ASN A 319 -29.40 -5.46 14.36
CA ASN A 319 -30.24 -6.55 13.85
C ASN A 319 -30.02 -6.83 12.35
N TRP A 320 -29.14 -6.10 11.66
CA TRP A 320 -28.89 -6.35 10.25
C TRP A 320 -27.85 -7.46 10.07
N ASP A 321 -28.26 -8.53 9.39
CA ASP A 321 -27.48 -9.76 9.16
C ASP A 321 -27.39 -10.14 7.66
N ASN A 322 -27.70 -9.20 6.76
CA ASN A 322 -27.77 -9.43 5.31
C ASN A 322 -28.79 -10.52 4.89
N ASN A 323 -29.75 -10.89 5.75
CA ASN A 323 -30.82 -11.83 5.39
C ASN A 323 -32.01 -11.10 4.74
N TYR A 324 -31.95 -10.96 3.42
CA TYR A 324 -32.94 -10.20 2.66
C TYR A 324 -34.29 -10.90 2.51
N GLU A 325 -34.32 -12.24 2.41
CA GLU A 325 -35.55 -13.01 2.16
C GLU A 325 -36.75 -12.60 3.03
N PRO A 326 -36.62 -12.55 4.37
CA PRO A 326 -37.76 -12.22 5.21
C PRO A 326 -38.23 -10.77 5.02
N VAL A 327 -37.36 -9.84 4.66
CA VAL A 327 -37.61 -8.38 4.70
C VAL A 327 -37.65 -7.71 3.31
N PHE A 328 -37.57 -8.50 2.24
CA PHE A 328 -37.36 -7.98 0.89
C PHE A 328 -38.47 -7.03 0.42
N THR A 329 -39.72 -7.30 0.81
CA THR A 329 -40.87 -6.45 0.46
C THR A 329 -40.76 -5.09 1.14
N GLU A 330 -40.55 -5.07 2.47
CA GLU A 330 -40.42 -3.85 3.26
C GLU A 330 -39.21 -3.03 2.83
N LEU A 331 -38.12 -3.71 2.44
CA LEU A 331 -36.92 -3.09 1.89
C LEU A 331 -37.19 -2.40 0.55
N LYS A 332 -37.84 -3.07 -0.40
CA LYS A 332 -38.20 -2.44 -1.69
C LYS A 332 -39.14 -1.25 -1.51
N ASP A 333 -40.12 -1.38 -0.65
CA ASP A 333 -41.05 -0.30 -0.31
C ASP A 333 -40.32 0.91 0.30
N TYR A 334 -39.36 0.66 1.19
CA TYR A 334 -38.54 1.69 1.80
C TYR A 334 -37.64 2.39 0.79
N MET A 335 -36.88 1.62 -0.01
CA MET A 335 -36.00 2.17 -1.05
C MET A 335 -36.78 3.02 -2.05
N LYS A 336 -37.93 2.52 -2.50
CA LYS A 336 -38.79 3.28 -3.40
C LYS A 336 -39.28 4.59 -2.76
N ALA A 337 -39.71 4.56 -1.51
CA ALA A 337 -40.15 5.78 -0.83
C ALA A 337 -39.00 6.78 -0.66
N TYR A 338 -37.78 6.30 -0.42
CA TYR A 338 -36.57 7.12 -0.36
C TYR A 338 -36.31 7.78 -1.71
N GLU A 339 -36.17 7.00 -2.77
CA GLU A 339 -35.89 7.43 -4.15
C GLU A 339 -36.98 8.38 -4.70
N ASP A 340 -38.28 8.13 -4.39
CA ASP A 340 -39.36 9.04 -4.81
C ASP A 340 -39.33 10.42 -4.10
N ASN A 341 -38.57 10.60 -3.02
CA ASN A 341 -38.56 11.83 -2.19
C ASN A 341 -37.18 12.50 -2.03
N TYR A 342 -36.09 11.78 -2.31
CA TYR A 342 -34.72 12.29 -2.27
C TYR A 342 -34.07 12.12 -3.64
N GLY A 343 -33.05 12.93 -3.93
CA GLY A 343 -32.22 12.68 -5.13
C GLY A 343 -31.18 11.59 -4.90
N PRO A 344 -30.42 11.22 -5.95
CA PRO A 344 -29.26 10.34 -5.85
C PRO A 344 -28.33 10.72 -4.68
N ILE A 345 -27.83 9.73 -3.95
CA ILE A 345 -26.98 9.97 -2.76
C ILE A 345 -25.73 10.77 -3.18
N PHE A 346 -25.13 10.38 -4.30
CA PHE A 346 -23.94 10.98 -4.87
C PHE A 346 -24.24 11.79 -6.14
N LEU A 347 -25.11 12.79 -6.01
CA LEU A 347 -25.50 13.67 -7.11
C LEU A 347 -24.32 14.43 -7.75
N GLU A 348 -23.43 14.99 -6.93
CA GLU A 348 -22.32 15.85 -7.36
C GLU A 348 -20.96 15.16 -7.16
N MET A 349 -19.89 15.75 -7.71
CA MET A 349 -18.51 15.25 -7.55
C MET A 349 -17.93 15.50 -6.16
N ASP A 350 -18.61 16.28 -5.32
CA ASP A 350 -18.20 16.57 -3.95
C ASP A 350 -18.14 15.29 -3.11
N LYS A 351 -17.04 15.11 -2.40
CA LYS A 351 -16.85 13.99 -1.48
C LYS A 351 -17.70 14.22 -0.23
N LYS A 352 -18.42 13.17 0.20
CA LYS A 352 -19.26 13.17 1.40
C LYS A 352 -18.81 12.05 2.35
N ASP A 353 -18.96 12.25 3.65
CA ASP A 353 -18.78 11.20 4.65
C ASP A 353 -20.09 10.44 4.87
N PRO A 354 -20.16 9.13 4.55
CA PRO A 354 -21.34 8.33 4.82
C PRO A 354 -21.77 8.30 6.29
N LYS A 355 -20.85 8.57 7.23
CA LYS A 355 -21.14 8.68 8.68
C LYS A 355 -21.92 9.96 9.03
N GLU A 356 -21.83 10.99 8.20
CA GLU A 356 -22.53 12.27 8.40
C GLU A 356 -23.91 12.33 7.73
N PHE A 357 -24.27 11.30 6.97
CA PHE A 357 -25.59 11.21 6.35
C PHE A 357 -26.73 11.21 7.39
N PRO A 358 -27.90 11.76 7.04
CA PRO A 358 -29.14 11.52 7.79
C PRO A 358 -29.40 10.02 7.94
N GLU A 359 -30.06 9.60 9.02
CA GLU A 359 -30.24 8.18 9.35
C GLU A 359 -30.96 7.40 8.25
N GLU A 360 -31.97 7.99 7.60
CA GLU A 360 -32.58 7.41 6.41
C GLU A 360 -31.57 7.19 5.29
N THR A 361 -30.72 8.17 4.98
CA THR A 361 -29.71 8.03 3.94
C THR A 361 -28.64 6.99 4.31
N LYS A 362 -28.29 6.86 5.60
CA LYS A 362 -27.40 5.80 6.09
C LYS A 362 -27.99 4.41 5.85
N ILE A 363 -29.28 4.22 6.16
CA ILE A 363 -29.98 2.94 5.91
C ILE A 363 -30.03 2.65 4.42
N GLN A 364 -30.40 3.64 3.59
CA GLN A 364 -30.44 3.48 2.13
C GLN A 364 -29.07 3.08 1.56
N TYR A 365 -28.02 3.82 1.90
CA TYR A 365 -26.64 3.55 1.46
C TYR A 365 -26.20 2.14 1.86
N LEU A 366 -26.39 1.76 3.13
CA LEU A 366 -26.00 0.46 3.64
C LEU A 366 -26.76 -0.68 2.95
N ILE A 367 -28.08 -0.53 2.76
CA ILE A 367 -28.90 -1.53 2.06
C ILE A 367 -28.42 -1.68 0.61
N GLN A 368 -28.25 -0.59 -0.13
CA GLN A 368 -27.85 -0.67 -1.54
C GLN A 368 -26.47 -1.31 -1.72
N GLN A 369 -25.50 -0.96 -0.89
CA GLN A 369 -24.17 -1.58 -0.88
C GLN A 369 -24.23 -3.07 -0.56
N SER A 370 -24.81 -3.41 0.59
CA SER A 370 -24.85 -4.79 1.03
C SER A 370 -25.70 -5.67 0.10
N LEU A 371 -26.77 -5.14 -0.49
CA LEU A 371 -27.62 -5.85 -1.45
C LEU A 371 -26.82 -6.15 -2.72
N HIS A 372 -26.12 -5.14 -3.24
CA HIS A 372 -25.21 -5.25 -4.37
C HIS A 372 -24.13 -6.31 -4.11
N ASP A 373 -23.54 -6.33 -2.93
CA ASP A 373 -22.43 -7.22 -2.58
C ASP A 373 -22.90 -8.68 -2.43
N VAL A 374 -23.88 -8.93 -1.57
CA VAL A 374 -24.17 -10.29 -1.07
C VAL A 374 -25.40 -10.93 -1.71
N TYR A 375 -26.29 -10.14 -2.31
CA TYR A 375 -27.61 -10.63 -2.71
C TYR A 375 -27.88 -10.54 -4.22
N PHE A 376 -27.19 -9.66 -4.96
CA PHE A 376 -27.13 -9.71 -6.43
C PHE A 376 -26.26 -10.88 -6.93
N THR A 377 -26.69 -12.12 -6.67
CA THR A 377 -26.00 -13.35 -7.08
C THR A 377 -26.62 -13.97 -8.33
N ALA A 378 -25.90 -14.84 -9.03
CA ALA A 378 -26.39 -15.54 -10.23
C ALA A 378 -27.72 -16.29 -9.99
N ASP A 379 -27.99 -16.74 -8.76
CA ASP A 379 -29.24 -17.42 -8.41
C ASP A 379 -30.37 -16.46 -8.06
N ASN A 380 -30.09 -15.40 -7.30
CA ASN A 380 -31.12 -14.48 -6.84
C ASN A 380 -31.68 -13.62 -7.97
N ILE A 381 -30.86 -13.23 -8.95
CA ILE A 381 -31.29 -12.40 -10.08
C ILE A 381 -32.26 -13.13 -11.03
N LYS A 382 -32.45 -14.45 -10.86
CA LYS A 382 -33.47 -15.22 -11.58
C LYS A 382 -34.88 -14.97 -11.04
N LYS A 383 -35.02 -14.36 -9.85
CA LYS A 383 -36.32 -14.05 -9.25
C LYS A 383 -36.94 -12.85 -9.96
N ALA A 384 -38.26 -12.90 -10.18
CA ALA A 384 -39.01 -11.81 -10.82
C ALA A 384 -38.86 -10.46 -10.09
N SER A 385 -38.55 -10.49 -8.80
CA SER A 385 -38.39 -9.30 -7.98
C SER A 385 -37.14 -8.45 -8.29
N PHE A 386 -36.22 -9.00 -9.08
CA PHE A 386 -34.98 -8.38 -9.59
C PHE A 386 -35.09 -7.87 -11.02
N GLU A 387 -36.22 -8.10 -11.70
CA GLU A 387 -36.42 -7.56 -13.05
C GLU A 387 -36.43 -6.02 -12.99
N ASN A 388 -35.51 -5.38 -13.72
CA ASN A 388 -35.31 -3.93 -13.74
C ASN A 388 -35.08 -3.32 -12.35
N PHE A 389 -34.25 -3.98 -11.52
CA PHE A 389 -33.87 -3.45 -10.21
C PHE A 389 -32.75 -2.41 -10.39
N ILE A 390 -33.11 -1.14 -10.39
CA ILE A 390 -32.21 0.00 -10.66
C ILE A 390 -31.96 0.77 -9.36
N TYR A 391 -30.74 1.29 -9.19
CA TYR A 391 -30.46 2.33 -8.20
C TYR A 391 -30.46 3.70 -8.88
N GLU A 392 -31.04 4.73 -8.27
CA GLU A 392 -31.12 6.06 -8.90
C GLU A 392 -29.75 6.66 -9.24
N ASP A 393 -28.74 6.41 -8.42
CA ASP A 393 -27.36 6.85 -8.64
C ASP A 393 -26.76 6.33 -9.97
N ALA A 394 -27.32 5.27 -10.57
CA ALA A 394 -26.95 4.82 -11.92
C ALA A 394 -27.08 5.93 -12.97
N SER A 395 -28.04 6.85 -12.78
CA SER A 395 -28.25 8.01 -13.67
C SER A 395 -27.13 9.06 -13.58
N ILE A 396 -26.30 9.01 -12.53
CA ILE A 396 -25.16 9.90 -12.31
C ILE A 396 -23.86 9.16 -12.64
N TRP A 397 -23.67 7.98 -12.06
CA TRP A 397 -22.51 7.14 -12.28
C TRP A 397 -22.92 5.67 -12.32
N PRO A 398 -22.68 4.95 -13.44
CA PRO A 398 -21.90 5.32 -14.62
C PRO A 398 -22.58 6.31 -15.59
N GLY A 399 -23.81 6.75 -15.34
CA GLY A 399 -24.54 7.69 -16.16
C GLY A 399 -25.66 7.02 -16.97
N PRO A 400 -26.55 7.82 -17.58
CA PRO A 400 -27.79 7.31 -18.13
C PRO A 400 -27.56 6.57 -19.45
N VAL A 401 -28.39 5.54 -19.67
CA VAL A 401 -28.57 4.89 -20.97
C VAL A 401 -29.75 5.54 -21.69
N SER A 402 -29.56 5.96 -22.93
CA SER A 402 -30.62 6.58 -23.73
C SER A 402 -31.81 5.63 -23.93
N GLU A 403 -33.03 6.15 -23.79
CA GLU A 403 -34.25 5.40 -24.11
C GLU A 403 -34.31 4.94 -25.57
N ALA A 404 -33.62 5.65 -26.48
CA ALA A 404 -33.53 5.30 -27.89
C ALA A 404 -32.53 4.16 -28.16
N ALA A 405 -31.71 3.77 -27.18
CA ALA A 405 -30.69 2.76 -27.36
C ALA A 405 -31.33 1.36 -27.55
N PRO A 406 -31.17 0.70 -28.70
CA PRO A 406 -31.77 -0.60 -28.92
C PRO A 406 -31.09 -1.65 -28.03
N ARG A 407 -31.90 -2.54 -27.44
CA ARG A 407 -31.42 -3.76 -26.82
C ARG A 407 -31.19 -4.81 -27.90
N VAL A 408 -29.94 -5.23 -28.08
CA VAL A 408 -29.54 -6.11 -29.17
C VAL A 408 -29.06 -7.47 -28.67
N SER A 409 -29.08 -8.43 -29.58
CA SER A 409 -28.32 -9.68 -29.46
C SER A 409 -27.12 -9.61 -30.39
N SER A 410 -25.96 -10.01 -29.90
CA SER A 410 -24.72 -10.00 -30.68
C SER A 410 -23.79 -11.11 -30.23
N GLU A 411 -22.80 -11.41 -31.06
CA GLU A 411 -21.69 -12.30 -30.74
C GLU A 411 -20.40 -11.51 -30.90
N VAL A 412 -19.50 -11.63 -29.91
CA VAL A 412 -18.18 -10.99 -29.92
C VAL A 412 -17.12 -12.06 -29.91
N THR A 413 -16.12 -11.92 -30.78
CA THR A 413 -14.91 -12.72 -30.71
C THR A 413 -13.89 -12.01 -29.83
N ILE A 414 -13.39 -12.69 -28.80
CA ILE A 414 -12.31 -12.19 -27.94
C ILE A 414 -11.12 -13.15 -27.99
N ASP A 415 -9.94 -12.64 -27.63
CA ASP A 415 -8.76 -13.45 -27.41
C ASP A 415 -8.81 -14.14 -26.04
N GLY A 416 -8.98 -15.45 -26.02
CA GLY A 416 -8.98 -16.28 -24.83
C GLY A 416 -7.61 -16.78 -24.40
N ASN A 417 -6.50 -16.29 -24.98
CA ASN A 417 -5.16 -16.60 -24.52
C ASN A 417 -4.69 -15.60 -23.47
N TYR A 418 -4.10 -16.10 -22.38
CA TYR A 418 -3.35 -15.29 -21.43
C TYR A 418 -2.36 -16.15 -20.64
N ASN A 419 -1.07 -15.91 -20.82
CA ASN A 419 0.00 -16.57 -20.09
C ASN A 419 0.95 -15.51 -19.52
N THR A 420 1.35 -15.70 -18.26
CA THR A 420 2.34 -14.86 -17.58
C THR A 420 3.76 -15.32 -17.93
N ASP A 421 4.76 -14.48 -17.65
CA ASP A 421 6.18 -14.84 -17.76
C ASP A 421 6.73 -15.09 -16.35
N GLU A 422 7.30 -16.27 -16.11
CA GLU A 422 7.83 -16.65 -14.80
C GLU A 422 9.01 -15.77 -14.33
N LYS A 423 9.64 -15.01 -15.22
CA LYS A 423 10.82 -14.19 -14.93
C LYS A 423 10.51 -12.77 -14.51
N TYR A 424 9.27 -12.30 -14.65
CA TYR A 424 8.88 -10.99 -14.15
C TYR A 424 7.42 -10.94 -13.76
N VAL A 425 7.08 -10.03 -12.85
CA VAL A 425 5.73 -9.86 -12.36
C VAL A 425 5.25 -8.45 -12.69
N LEU A 426 4.02 -8.34 -13.21
CA LEU A 426 3.29 -7.08 -13.28
C LEU A 426 2.25 -7.05 -12.16
N ASN A 427 1.95 -5.86 -11.63
CA ASN A 427 0.87 -5.74 -10.65
C ASN A 427 -0.48 -6.11 -11.30
N GLY A 428 -1.33 -6.85 -10.58
CA GLY A 428 -2.65 -7.27 -11.06
C GLY A 428 -2.62 -8.26 -12.24
N GLN A 429 -1.66 -9.19 -12.29
CA GLN A 429 -1.48 -10.12 -13.42
C GLN A 429 -2.28 -11.45 -13.36
N ALA A 430 -3.09 -11.68 -12.33
CA ALA A 430 -3.84 -12.94 -12.21
C ALA A 430 -4.88 -13.15 -13.32
N GLU A 431 -5.42 -12.05 -13.86
CA GLU A 431 -6.43 -12.06 -14.91
C GLU A 431 -6.22 -10.85 -15.84
N VAL A 432 -6.65 -10.96 -17.10
CA VAL A 432 -6.56 -9.88 -18.09
C VAL A 432 -7.93 -9.51 -18.65
N TYR A 433 -8.17 -8.23 -18.93
CA TYR A 433 -9.44 -7.76 -19.51
C TYR A 433 -9.47 -7.98 -21.03
N ARG A 434 -10.69 -8.21 -21.54
CA ARG A 434 -11.04 -8.21 -22.96
C ARG A 434 -12.27 -7.34 -23.16
N MET A 435 -12.12 -6.34 -24.02
CA MET A 435 -13.20 -5.42 -24.39
C MET A 435 -14.26 -6.14 -25.19
N THR A 436 -15.53 -5.81 -24.94
CA THR A 436 -16.65 -6.37 -25.68
C THR A 436 -17.30 -5.35 -26.61
N GLY A 437 -17.16 -4.05 -26.33
CA GLY A 437 -17.90 -3.00 -27.03
C GLY A 437 -19.40 -2.98 -26.69
N TYR A 438 -19.80 -3.59 -25.57
CA TYR A 438 -21.18 -3.64 -25.09
C TYR A 438 -21.34 -3.15 -23.67
N TYR A 439 -22.56 -2.74 -23.35
CA TYR A 439 -22.95 -2.11 -22.10
C TYR A 439 -24.23 -2.76 -21.57
N ALA A 440 -24.30 -3.00 -20.26
CA ALA A 440 -25.50 -3.44 -19.59
C ALA A 440 -26.27 -2.21 -19.08
N ALA A 441 -27.53 -2.05 -19.52
CA ALA A 441 -28.38 -1.02 -18.96
C ALA A 441 -28.63 -1.26 -17.45
N PRO A 442 -28.73 -0.21 -16.64
CA PRO A 442 -28.94 -0.35 -15.19
C PRO A 442 -30.10 -1.27 -14.87
N GLY A 443 -29.87 -2.25 -13.98
CA GLY A 443 -30.88 -3.18 -13.47
C GLY A 443 -31.46 -4.18 -14.48
N GLU A 444 -31.11 -4.09 -15.76
CA GLU A 444 -31.57 -5.02 -16.77
C GLU A 444 -30.80 -6.34 -16.71
N ILE A 445 -31.48 -7.43 -17.05
CA ILE A 445 -30.85 -8.76 -17.11
C ILE A 445 -30.28 -8.97 -18.51
N VAL A 446 -28.97 -9.20 -18.58
CA VAL A 446 -28.25 -9.63 -19.78
C VAL A 446 -28.10 -11.14 -19.75
N SER A 447 -28.26 -11.81 -20.90
CA SER A 447 -27.87 -13.22 -21.02
C SER A 447 -26.57 -13.33 -21.81
N VAL A 448 -25.61 -14.07 -21.27
CA VAL A 448 -24.31 -14.39 -21.86
C VAL A 448 -24.30 -15.87 -22.22
N SER A 449 -23.84 -16.21 -23.41
CA SER A 449 -23.68 -17.60 -23.84
C SER A 449 -22.25 -17.89 -24.27
N ILE A 450 -21.75 -19.05 -23.85
CA ILE A 450 -20.42 -19.57 -24.19
C ILE A 450 -20.53 -21.02 -24.67
N ASP A 451 -19.53 -21.46 -25.42
CA ASP A 451 -19.44 -22.86 -25.83
C ASP A 451 -19.13 -23.78 -24.64
N ALA A 452 -19.67 -25.00 -24.69
CA ALA A 452 -19.52 -25.97 -23.59
C ALA A 452 -18.07 -26.39 -23.33
N ASN A 453 -17.19 -26.27 -24.33
CA ASN A 453 -15.77 -26.64 -24.24
C ASN A 453 -14.91 -25.60 -23.51
N ILE A 454 -15.41 -24.40 -23.23
CA ILE A 454 -14.66 -23.34 -22.52
C ILE A 454 -15.13 -23.09 -21.09
N ILE A 455 -16.14 -23.82 -20.61
CA ILE A 455 -16.68 -23.70 -19.24
C ILE A 455 -15.58 -23.90 -18.18
N ASP A 456 -14.70 -24.88 -18.39
CA ASP A 456 -13.64 -25.23 -17.43
C ASP A 456 -12.52 -24.17 -17.35
N ALA A 457 -12.51 -23.18 -18.26
CA ALA A 457 -11.55 -22.08 -18.25
C ALA A 457 -11.87 -20.99 -17.20
N LYS A 458 -13.03 -21.08 -16.53
CA LYS A 458 -13.43 -20.18 -15.42
C LYS A 458 -13.37 -18.69 -15.80
N LEU A 459 -13.75 -18.37 -17.03
CA LEU A 459 -13.85 -16.98 -17.48
C LEU A 459 -14.84 -16.22 -16.60
N LYS A 460 -14.57 -14.93 -16.36
CA LYS A 460 -15.50 -14.06 -15.63
C LYS A 460 -16.02 -12.97 -16.55
N VAL A 461 -17.28 -12.61 -16.40
CA VAL A 461 -17.86 -11.40 -16.96
C VAL A 461 -18.00 -10.37 -15.86
N VAL A 462 -17.58 -9.13 -16.13
CA VAL A 462 -17.69 -8.00 -15.20
C VAL A 462 -18.50 -6.87 -15.83
N ILE A 463 -19.36 -6.24 -15.03
CA ILE A 463 -20.22 -5.13 -15.42
C ILE A 463 -19.95 -3.96 -14.48
N GLY A 464 -19.45 -2.85 -14.99
CA GLY A 464 -19.23 -1.65 -14.19
C GLY A 464 -18.01 -0.84 -14.65
N THR A 465 -17.83 0.32 -14.03
CA THR A 465 -16.78 1.28 -14.40
C THR A 465 -15.52 1.17 -13.55
N SER A 466 -15.61 0.70 -12.30
CA SER A 466 -14.47 0.58 -11.38
C SER A 466 -14.62 -0.58 -10.40
N GLU A 467 -13.56 -1.38 -10.24
CA GLU A 467 -13.49 -2.51 -9.30
C GLU A 467 -12.90 -2.12 -7.95
N PHE A 468 -12.41 -0.88 -7.80
CA PHE A 468 -11.90 -0.39 -6.52
C PHE A 468 -13.00 -0.19 -5.49
N ASN A 469 -12.78 -0.76 -4.31
CA ASN A 469 -13.55 -0.47 -3.11
C ASN A 469 -13.04 0.83 -2.48
N ILE A 470 -13.80 1.91 -2.60
CA ILE A 470 -13.42 3.21 -2.02
C ILE A 470 -14.05 3.46 -0.64
N GLU A 471 -14.55 2.42 0.03
CA GLU A 471 -15.20 2.58 1.34
C GLU A 471 -14.23 3.24 2.33
N GLY A 472 -14.62 4.41 2.86
CA GLY A 472 -13.74 5.27 3.63
C GLY A 472 -14.47 6.55 4.10
N GLU A 473 -13.71 7.53 4.60
CA GLU A 473 -14.29 8.73 5.22
C GLU A 473 -14.88 9.74 4.24
N GLN A 474 -14.39 9.82 3.00
CA GLN A 474 -14.89 10.81 2.03
C GLN A 474 -15.01 10.18 0.65
N ILE A 475 -16.25 9.94 0.19
CA ILE A 475 -16.56 9.30 -1.09
C ILE A 475 -17.55 10.11 -1.93
N ASN A 476 -17.46 10.03 -3.26
CA ASN A 476 -18.33 10.74 -4.21
C ASN A 476 -19.04 9.80 -5.21
N ARG A 477 -19.04 8.50 -4.93
CA ARG A 477 -19.90 7.47 -5.52
C ARG A 477 -20.10 6.36 -4.50
N PHE A 478 -20.99 5.42 -4.79
CA PHE A 478 -21.04 4.16 -4.04
C PHE A 478 -19.67 3.50 -4.02
N ALA A 479 -19.25 3.01 -2.85
CA ALA A 479 -17.95 2.38 -2.64
C ALA A 479 -17.64 1.25 -3.62
N ARG A 480 -18.65 0.44 -3.99
CA ARG A 480 -18.52 -0.65 -4.96
C ARG A 480 -19.61 -0.50 -6.01
N VAL A 481 -19.20 -0.44 -7.28
CA VAL A 481 -20.10 -0.18 -8.43
C VAL A 481 -19.98 -1.23 -9.54
N THR A 482 -19.14 -2.23 -9.37
CA THR A 482 -18.91 -3.30 -10.36
C THR A 482 -19.39 -4.65 -9.84
N LYS A 483 -20.01 -5.43 -10.72
CA LYS A 483 -20.43 -6.80 -10.43
C LYS A 483 -19.80 -7.81 -11.37
N GLY A 484 -19.25 -8.88 -10.81
CA GLY A 484 -18.64 -10.00 -11.53
C GLY A 484 -19.45 -11.29 -11.43
N PHE A 485 -19.46 -12.09 -12.50
CA PHE A 485 -20.09 -13.41 -12.57
C PHE A 485 -19.15 -14.40 -13.28
N GLU A 486 -19.01 -15.61 -12.73
CA GLU A 486 -18.29 -16.69 -13.39
C GLU A 486 -19.14 -17.31 -14.51
N LEU A 487 -18.53 -17.59 -15.66
CA LEU A 487 -19.15 -18.24 -16.81
C LEU A 487 -19.00 -19.76 -16.72
N ASN A 488 -19.70 -20.37 -15.76
CA ASN A 488 -19.63 -21.81 -15.46
C ASN A 488 -20.72 -22.66 -16.15
N SER A 489 -21.44 -22.08 -17.10
CA SER A 489 -22.49 -22.75 -17.86
C SER A 489 -22.61 -22.16 -19.26
N THR A 490 -23.25 -22.88 -20.20
CA THR A 490 -23.43 -22.38 -21.58
C THR A 490 -24.34 -21.17 -21.69
N ALA A 491 -25.10 -20.84 -20.63
CA ALA A 491 -25.98 -19.68 -20.59
C ALA A 491 -26.05 -19.10 -19.17
N THR A 492 -25.45 -17.94 -18.97
CA THR A 492 -25.38 -17.23 -17.70
C THR A 492 -26.21 -15.95 -17.78
N LYS A 493 -27.05 -15.70 -16.77
CA LYS A 493 -27.72 -14.40 -16.59
C LYS A 493 -26.85 -13.52 -15.71
N ILE A 494 -26.75 -12.24 -16.06
CA ILE A 494 -25.97 -11.25 -15.32
C ILE A 494 -26.76 -9.93 -15.25
N THR A 495 -26.48 -9.11 -14.22
CA THR A 495 -27.05 -7.76 -14.09
C THR A 495 -26.21 -6.95 -13.10
N ASN A 496 -26.30 -5.62 -13.18
CA ASN A 496 -25.77 -4.68 -12.21
C ASN A 496 -26.81 -3.56 -12.04
N PRO A 497 -27.27 -3.24 -10.81
CA PRO A 497 -28.24 -2.15 -10.58
C PRO A 497 -27.72 -0.77 -11.01
N PHE A 498 -26.40 -0.58 -11.07
CA PHE A 498 -25.77 0.61 -11.65
C PHE A 498 -25.64 0.55 -13.17
N GLY A 499 -25.67 -0.65 -13.76
CA GLY A 499 -25.28 -0.87 -15.15
C GLY A 499 -23.77 -0.71 -15.36
N GLY A 500 -23.34 -0.61 -16.61
CA GLY A 500 -21.94 -0.35 -16.94
C GLY A 500 -21.43 -1.06 -18.19
N PRO A 501 -20.21 -0.74 -18.64
CA PRO A 501 -19.51 -1.50 -19.67
C PRO A 501 -19.36 -2.97 -19.26
N ILE A 502 -19.39 -3.87 -20.25
CA ILE A 502 -19.24 -5.31 -20.05
C ILE A 502 -17.84 -5.73 -20.52
N TYR A 503 -17.08 -6.38 -19.65
CA TYR A 503 -15.77 -6.96 -19.99
C TYR A 503 -15.72 -8.44 -19.65
N ILE A 504 -14.80 -9.15 -20.32
CA ILE A 504 -14.46 -10.53 -19.98
C ILE A 504 -13.06 -10.54 -19.37
N LYS A 505 -12.92 -11.18 -18.20
CA LYS A 505 -11.63 -11.43 -17.57
C LYS A 505 -11.20 -12.86 -17.87
N VAL A 506 -10.01 -12.98 -18.46
CA VAL A 506 -9.37 -14.25 -18.81
C VAL A 506 -8.31 -14.54 -17.76
N PRO A 507 -8.38 -15.66 -17.02
CA PRO A 507 -7.39 -15.98 -16.00
C PRO A 507 -6.05 -16.41 -16.61
N GLU A 508 -4.97 -16.28 -15.85
CA GLU A 508 -3.65 -16.76 -16.28
C GLU A 508 -3.66 -18.25 -16.62
N ASN A 509 -2.71 -18.67 -17.46
CA ASN A 509 -2.58 -20.03 -17.98
C ASN A 509 -3.74 -20.49 -18.88
N THR A 510 -4.51 -19.55 -19.44
CA THR A 510 -5.61 -19.85 -20.36
C THR A 510 -5.11 -19.83 -21.81
N ASN A 511 -5.47 -20.87 -22.58
CA ASN A 511 -4.97 -21.08 -23.94
C ASN A 511 -6.12 -21.52 -24.88
N LEU A 512 -7.13 -20.67 -25.05
CA LEU A 512 -8.34 -21.01 -25.81
C LEU A 512 -8.31 -20.51 -27.27
N GLY A 513 -7.35 -19.67 -27.64
CA GLY A 513 -7.37 -18.95 -28.91
C GLY A 513 -8.50 -17.94 -29.00
N ALA A 514 -8.95 -17.63 -30.21
CA ALA A 514 -10.12 -16.78 -30.42
C ALA A 514 -11.40 -17.53 -30.02
N ILE A 515 -12.18 -16.95 -29.10
CA ILE A 515 -13.44 -17.53 -28.61
C ILE A 515 -14.61 -16.59 -28.87
N ALA A 516 -15.77 -17.18 -29.20
CA ALA A 516 -17.01 -16.44 -29.40
C ALA A 516 -17.82 -16.38 -28.10
N ILE A 517 -18.33 -15.20 -27.76
CA ILE A 517 -19.20 -14.96 -26.61
C ILE A 517 -20.46 -14.27 -27.11
N GLY A 518 -21.59 -14.94 -26.90
CA GLY A 518 -22.90 -14.42 -27.26
C GLY A 518 -23.48 -13.56 -26.14
N PHE A 519 -24.12 -12.46 -26.51
CA PHE A 519 -24.83 -11.54 -25.63
C PHE A 519 -26.25 -11.33 -26.12
N SER A 520 -27.18 -11.13 -25.18
CA SER A 520 -28.54 -10.66 -25.47
C SER A 520 -29.01 -9.68 -24.41
N ASN A 521 -29.85 -8.73 -24.84
CA ASN A 521 -30.31 -7.61 -24.03
C ASN A 521 -29.19 -6.63 -23.62
N VAL A 522 -28.23 -6.41 -24.53
CA VAL A 522 -27.12 -5.45 -24.34
C VAL A 522 -27.33 -4.19 -25.19
N VAL A 523 -26.66 -3.10 -24.80
CA VAL A 523 -26.57 -1.87 -25.59
C VAL A 523 -25.20 -1.81 -26.25
N LYS A 524 -25.15 -1.43 -27.53
CA LYS A 524 -23.87 -1.23 -28.22
C LYS A 524 -23.19 0.04 -27.67
N MET A 525 -21.91 -0.08 -27.32
CA MET A 525 -21.07 1.01 -26.86
C MET A 525 -20.10 1.40 -28.00
N PRO A 526 -19.76 2.69 -28.18
CA PRO A 526 -18.73 3.08 -29.14
C PRO A 526 -17.40 2.40 -28.79
N HIS A 527 -16.82 1.70 -29.77
CA HIS A 527 -15.59 0.93 -29.61
C HIS A 527 -14.66 1.16 -30.80
N LEU A 528 -13.45 1.63 -30.55
CA LEU A 528 -12.38 1.73 -31.55
C LEU A 528 -11.27 0.75 -31.24
N SER A 529 -10.95 -0.13 -32.19
CA SER A 529 -9.82 -1.04 -32.08
C SER A 529 -8.87 -0.82 -33.26
N ILE A 530 -7.59 -0.64 -32.95
CA ILE A 530 -6.48 -0.72 -33.91
C ILE A 530 -5.63 -1.97 -33.66
N LYS A 531 -6.14 -2.89 -32.85
CA LYS A 531 -5.49 -4.16 -32.51
C LYS A 531 -5.38 -5.02 -33.76
N THR A 532 -4.20 -5.61 -33.99
CA THR A 532 -3.91 -6.36 -35.21
C THR A 532 -4.87 -7.56 -35.35
N GLY A 533 -5.66 -7.58 -36.42
CA GLY A 533 -6.63 -8.64 -36.71
C GLY A 533 -7.98 -8.50 -36.00
N ALA A 534 -8.22 -7.40 -35.28
CA ALA A 534 -9.48 -7.07 -34.62
C ALA A 534 -9.90 -5.61 -34.86
N GLU A 535 -9.44 -5.00 -35.96
CA GLU A 535 -9.63 -3.58 -36.24
C GLU A 535 -11.10 -3.21 -36.43
N THR A 536 -11.52 -2.07 -35.88
CA THR A 536 -12.85 -1.51 -36.15
C THR A 536 -12.78 -0.34 -37.14
N SER A 537 -13.88 -0.14 -37.89
CA SER A 537 -13.97 0.97 -38.83
C SER A 537 -14.14 2.31 -38.10
N LEU A 538 -13.27 3.29 -38.39
CA LEU A 538 -13.36 4.65 -37.85
C LEU A 538 -14.73 5.28 -38.11
N ALA A 539 -15.29 5.09 -39.31
CA ALA A 539 -16.61 5.63 -39.66
C ALA A 539 -17.75 4.97 -38.87
N GLU A 540 -17.64 3.66 -38.59
CA GLU A 540 -18.62 2.95 -37.76
C GLU A 540 -18.52 3.39 -36.29
N TYR A 541 -17.31 3.56 -35.79
CA TYR A 541 -17.04 4.12 -34.46
C TYR A 541 -17.66 5.51 -34.29
N GLN A 542 -17.36 6.44 -35.21
CA GLN A 542 -17.91 7.80 -35.18
C GLN A 542 -19.45 7.81 -35.28
N THR A 543 -20.00 6.91 -36.11
CA THR A 543 -21.45 6.74 -36.23
C THR A 543 -22.06 6.26 -34.91
N GLU A 544 -21.43 5.33 -34.19
CA GLU A 544 -21.91 4.88 -32.89
C GLU A 544 -21.75 5.97 -31.81
N LEU A 545 -20.62 6.68 -31.79
CA LEU A 545 -20.35 7.78 -30.86
C LEU A 545 -21.41 8.90 -30.96
N ALA A 546 -21.85 9.21 -32.18
CA ALA A 546 -22.87 10.21 -32.46
C ALA A 546 -24.27 9.86 -31.94
N LYS A 547 -24.56 8.58 -31.66
CA LYS A 547 -25.89 8.13 -31.20
C LYS A 547 -26.18 8.47 -29.73
N ASP A 548 -25.16 8.74 -28.93
CA ASP A 548 -25.29 9.07 -27.50
C ASP A 548 -26.11 8.03 -26.71
N HIS A 549 -25.95 6.74 -27.05
CA HIS A 549 -26.66 5.66 -26.38
C HIS A 549 -26.19 5.44 -24.93
N VAL A 550 -24.89 5.60 -24.70
CA VAL A 550 -24.21 5.45 -23.40
C VAL A 550 -23.13 6.53 -23.25
N LYS A 551 -22.63 6.71 -22.03
CA LYS A 551 -21.67 7.78 -21.69
C LYS A 551 -20.20 7.36 -21.66
N TRP A 552 -19.89 6.16 -22.13
CA TRP A 552 -18.56 5.56 -22.12
C TRP A 552 -18.16 5.07 -23.50
N VAL A 553 -16.85 5.02 -23.73
CA VAL A 553 -16.23 4.66 -25.00
C VAL A 553 -15.01 3.80 -24.74
N ASP A 554 -14.88 2.68 -25.46
CA ASP A 554 -13.71 1.80 -25.39
C ASP A 554 -12.75 2.06 -26.55
N TRP A 555 -11.45 2.12 -26.27
CA TRP A 555 -10.36 2.19 -27.24
C TRP A 555 -9.31 1.12 -26.94
N GLU A 556 -8.87 0.36 -27.94
CA GLU A 556 -7.80 -0.64 -27.77
C GLU A 556 -6.82 -0.73 -28.94
N SER A 557 -5.65 -1.28 -28.63
CA SER A 557 -4.53 -1.62 -29.52
C SER A 557 -3.87 -2.91 -29.02
N ASP A 558 -2.78 -3.34 -29.65
CA ASP A 558 -2.06 -4.55 -29.21
C ASP A 558 -1.45 -4.41 -27.79
N ASN A 559 -0.99 -3.20 -27.41
CA ASN A 559 -0.28 -2.98 -26.15
C ASN A 559 -1.00 -2.04 -25.16
N PHE A 560 -2.13 -1.44 -25.54
CA PHE A 560 -2.87 -0.49 -24.72
C PHE A 560 -4.39 -0.59 -24.89
N MET A 561 -5.12 -0.36 -23.81
CA MET A 561 -6.56 -0.21 -23.78
C MET A 561 -6.98 0.93 -22.83
N THR A 562 -8.08 1.60 -23.14
CA THR A 562 -8.68 2.62 -22.27
C THR A 562 -10.19 2.70 -22.44
N THR A 563 -10.88 3.03 -21.34
CA THR A 563 -12.30 3.34 -21.34
C THR A 563 -12.47 4.77 -20.87
N ILE A 564 -12.89 5.64 -21.78
CA ILE A 564 -13.00 7.09 -21.57
C ILE A 564 -14.46 7.53 -21.58
N THR A 565 -14.72 8.72 -21.06
CA THR A 565 -16.07 9.29 -21.10
C THR A 565 -16.41 9.76 -22.53
N ARG A 566 -17.70 9.76 -22.87
CA ARG A 566 -18.18 10.25 -24.16
C ARG A 566 -17.82 11.73 -24.40
N PRO A 567 -17.89 12.65 -23.41
CA PRO A 567 -17.36 14.00 -23.54
C PRO A 567 -15.89 14.06 -24.00
N MET A 568 -14.99 13.24 -23.45
CA MET A 568 -13.60 13.14 -23.92
C MET A 568 -13.50 12.68 -25.36
N ALA A 569 -14.23 11.62 -25.72
CA ALA A 569 -14.24 11.08 -27.08
C ALA A 569 -14.75 12.12 -28.09
N ASN A 570 -15.80 12.89 -27.74
CA ASN A 570 -16.30 13.98 -28.58
C ASN A 570 -15.27 15.09 -28.74
N TYR A 571 -14.58 15.47 -27.66
CA TYR A 571 -13.51 16.48 -27.75
C TYR A 571 -12.41 16.04 -28.72
N VAL A 572 -11.97 14.78 -28.64
CA VAL A 572 -10.99 14.23 -29.59
C VAL A 572 -11.55 14.20 -31.02
N ASN A 573 -12.80 13.79 -31.20
CA ASN A 573 -13.43 13.79 -32.52
C ASN A 573 -13.54 15.20 -33.12
N ASP A 574 -13.83 16.21 -32.31
CA ASP A 574 -13.96 17.61 -32.73
C ASP A 574 -12.61 18.26 -33.05
N GLN A 575 -11.57 17.93 -32.28
CA GLN A 575 -10.24 18.54 -32.44
C GLN A 575 -9.32 17.79 -33.41
N LEU A 576 -9.34 16.45 -33.40
CA LEU A 576 -8.41 15.60 -34.14
C LEU A 576 -9.09 14.79 -35.25
N THR A 577 -10.41 14.63 -35.22
CA THR A 577 -11.21 13.78 -36.14
C THR A 577 -10.92 12.27 -36.04
N ASP A 578 -9.69 11.88 -35.79
CA ASP A 578 -9.23 10.49 -35.75
C ASP A 578 -8.39 10.24 -34.48
N PRO A 579 -8.89 9.44 -33.51
CA PRO A 579 -8.15 9.09 -32.30
C PRO A 579 -7.09 7.99 -32.50
N THR A 580 -6.93 7.39 -33.70
CA THR A 580 -5.98 6.29 -33.93
C THR A 580 -4.54 6.67 -33.55
N ASN A 581 -4.12 7.91 -33.80
CA ASN A 581 -2.78 8.38 -33.41
C ASN A 581 -2.56 8.36 -31.87
N ILE A 582 -3.60 8.60 -31.06
CA ILE A 582 -3.53 8.51 -29.60
C ILE A 582 -3.27 7.05 -29.20
N LEU A 583 -4.04 6.12 -29.75
CA LEU A 583 -3.90 4.70 -29.48
C LEU A 583 -2.53 4.17 -29.90
N SER A 584 -2.02 4.57 -31.07
CA SER A 584 -0.69 4.19 -31.55
C SER A 584 0.40 4.66 -30.59
N LYS A 585 0.37 5.93 -30.15
CA LYS A 585 1.34 6.47 -29.20
C LYS A 585 1.34 5.76 -27.85
N TRP A 586 0.17 5.41 -27.32
CA TRP A 586 0.10 4.61 -26.09
C TRP A 586 0.60 3.19 -26.31
N SER A 587 0.26 2.57 -27.45
CA SER A 587 0.76 1.24 -27.81
C SER A 587 2.29 1.21 -27.91
N GLU A 588 2.88 2.23 -28.54
CA GLU A 588 4.33 2.45 -28.63
C GLU A 588 4.96 2.75 -27.27
N THR A 589 4.29 3.55 -26.43
CA THR A 589 4.71 3.83 -25.05
C THR A 589 4.91 2.54 -24.26
N PHE A 590 3.93 1.64 -24.26
CA PHE A 590 4.07 0.38 -23.54
C PHE A 590 5.01 -0.61 -24.25
N GLN A 591 5.23 -0.48 -25.56
CA GLN A 591 6.31 -1.20 -26.22
C GLN A 591 7.68 -0.72 -25.71
N VAL A 592 7.88 0.59 -25.57
CA VAL A 592 9.12 1.17 -25.01
C VAL A 592 9.35 0.68 -23.59
N PHE A 593 8.33 0.64 -22.73
CA PHE A 593 8.43 0.03 -21.40
C PHE A 593 8.92 -1.42 -21.46
N GLN A 594 8.35 -2.22 -22.36
CA GLN A 594 8.74 -3.63 -22.53
C GLN A 594 10.21 -3.73 -22.97
N ASP A 595 10.60 -2.94 -23.95
CA ASP A 595 11.92 -2.98 -24.57
C ASP A 595 13.00 -2.50 -23.58
N ILE A 596 12.84 -1.35 -22.92
CA ILE A 596 13.85 -0.84 -21.98
C ILE A 596 13.99 -1.73 -20.73
N SER A 597 12.97 -2.53 -20.41
CA SER A 597 13.02 -3.53 -19.33
C SER A 597 13.87 -4.76 -19.68
N GLY A 598 14.34 -4.89 -20.93
CA GLY A 598 15.12 -6.06 -21.34
C GLY A 598 14.32 -7.35 -21.56
N ARG A 599 12.99 -7.24 -21.59
CA ARG A 599 12.04 -8.36 -21.69
C ARG A 599 11.82 -8.79 -23.15
N PRO A 600 11.15 -9.94 -23.41
CA PRO A 600 10.72 -10.31 -24.75
C PRO A 600 9.85 -9.22 -25.36
N SER A 601 9.98 -8.98 -26.67
CA SER A 601 9.26 -7.89 -27.35
C SER A 601 7.73 -8.07 -27.29
N GLU A 602 7.25 -9.32 -27.35
CA GLU A 602 5.83 -9.63 -27.13
C GLU A 602 5.47 -9.42 -25.66
N ARG A 603 4.49 -8.55 -25.41
CA ARG A 603 3.97 -8.30 -24.07
C ARG A 603 2.98 -9.40 -23.67
N ILE A 604 2.96 -9.73 -22.37
CA ILE A 604 1.97 -10.67 -21.83
C ILE A 604 0.54 -10.10 -21.81
N ARG A 605 0.40 -8.76 -21.86
CA ARG A 605 -0.89 -8.06 -21.95
C ARG A 605 -0.74 -6.61 -22.43
N ALA A 606 -1.86 -6.05 -22.89
CA ALA A 606 -2.05 -4.61 -23.03
C ALA A 606 -2.29 -3.95 -21.66
N GLU A 607 -1.70 -2.78 -21.43
CA GLU A 607 -1.96 -1.99 -20.22
C GLU A 607 -3.27 -1.22 -20.33
N TYR A 608 -3.91 -1.00 -19.18
CA TYR A 608 -5.28 -0.48 -19.13
C TYR A 608 -5.37 0.74 -18.22
N ILE A 609 -5.72 1.89 -18.78
CA ILE A 609 -6.05 3.11 -18.03
C ILE A 609 -7.56 3.39 -18.12
N ARG A 610 -8.18 3.64 -16.97
CA ARG A 610 -9.60 3.99 -16.80
C ARG A 610 -9.77 5.22 -15.93
N PHE A 611 -11.02 5.66 -15.79
CA PHE A 611 -11.39 6.80 -14.97
C PHE A 611 -12.37 6.43 -13.87
N ASP A 612 -12.22 7.11 -12.74
CA ASP A 612 -13.10 7.04 -11.58
C ASP A 612 -13.51 8.47 -11.16
N ARG A 613 -14.58 8.61 -10.38
CA ARG A 613 -15.01 9.92 -9.87
C ARG A 613 -14.04 10.50 -8.85
N MET A 614 -13.24 9.66 -8.19
CA MET A 614 -12.22 10.08 -7.25
C MET A 614 -11.05 9.10 -7.27
N ASN A 615 -9.90 9.54 -6.76
CA ASN A 615 -8.75 8.67 -6.60
C ASN A 615 -9.09 7.54 -5.62
N PRO A 616 -9.04 6.27 -6.06
CA PRO A 616 -9.37 5.15 -5.22
C PRO A 616 -8.27 4.75 -4.22
N ALA A 617 -7.06 5.30 -4.34
CA ALA A 617 -5.93 5.02 -3.46
C ALA A 617 -5.45 6.31 -2.78
N PRO A 618 -5.94 6.60 -1.55
CA PRO A 618 -5.52 7.78 -0.80
C PRO A 618 -4.00 7.80 -0.59
N GLY A 619 -3.39 8.99 -0.76
CA GLY A 619 -1.95 9.18 -0.52
C GLY A 619 -1.05 9.04 -1.75
N THR A 620 -1.56 8.53 -2.87
CA THR A 620 -0.91 8.61 -4.20
C THR A 620 -1.72 9.55 -5.12
N TRP A 621 -1.20 9.88 -6.31
CA TRP A 621 -1.97 10.52 -7.38
C TRP A 621 -2.79 9.50 -8.19
N ALA A 622 -2.25 8.30 -8.41
CA ALA A 622 -2.95 7.17 -9.01
C ALA A 622 -2.32 5.85 -8.55
N ALA A 623 -3.12 4.81 -8.32
CA ALA A 623 -2.58 3.51 -7.93
C ALA A 623 -1.83 2.82 -9.08
N ALA A 624 -0.63 2.31 -8.81
CA ALA A 624 0.14 1.41 -9.68
C ALA A 624 -0.54 0.04 -9.85
N SER A 625 -1.69 0.03 -10.52
CA SER A 625 -2.67 -1.06 -10.56
C SER A 625 -3.13 -1.36 -11.99
N TYR A 626 -3.70 -2.55 -12.20
CA TYR A 626 -4.26 -2.96 -13.48
C TYR A 626 -5.76 -3.30 -13.32
N PRO A 627 -6.67 -2.46 -13.84
CA PRO A 627 -6.42 -1.20 -14.56
C PRO A 627 -5.95 -0.08 -13.62
N MET A 628 -5.22 0.89 -14.16
CA MET A 628 -4.92 2.13 -13.46
C MET A 628 -6.13 3.05 -13.56
N PHE A 629 -6.55 3.66 -12.46
CA PHE A 629 -7.68 4.58 -12.43
C PHE A 629 -7.22 6.01 -12.16
N LEU A 630 -7.63 6.92 -13.05
CA LEU A 630 -7.41 8.36 -12.92
C LEU A 630 -8.69 9.03 -12.41
N GLU A 631 -8.55 10.06 -11.57
CA GLU A 631 -9.69 10.73 -10.95
C GLU A 631 -10.24 11.90 -11.77
N GLY A 632 -11.35 12.49 -11.27
CA GLY A 632 -11.79 13.83 -11.68
C GLY A 632 -12.67 13.88 -12.93
N ASN A 633 -13.44 12.83 -13.21
CA ASN A 633 -14.30 12.77 -14.41
C ASN A 633 -15.77 12.53 -14.07
N ASP A 634 -16.63 13.21 -14.80
CA ASP A 634 -18.07 13.20 -14.73
C ASP A 634 -18.68 12.88 -16.11
N PRO A 635 -19.14 11.64 -16.35
CA PRO A 635 -19.63 11.19 -17.65
C PRO A 635 -20.91 11.91 -18.13
N ILE A 636 -21.60 12.65 -17.25
CA ILE A 636 -22.83 13.37 -17.59
C ILE A 636 -22.62 14.87 -17.82
N ALA A 637 -21.45 15.41 -17.48
CA ALA A 637 -21.16 16.81 -17.69
C ALA A 637 -20.81 17.11 -19.16
N LEU A 638 -21.62 17.94 -19.83
CA LEU A 638 -21.48 18.27 -21.26
C LEU A 638 -20.13 18.91 -21.64
N GLY A 639 -19.44 19.51 -20.67
CA GLY A 639 -18.12 20.13 -20.83
C GLY A 639 -16.98 19.34 -20.19
N ASP A 640 -17.24 18.12 -19.70
CA ASP A 640 -16.23 17.28 -19.03
C ASP A 640 -15.31 16.57 -20.04
N ALA A 641 -14.68 17.38 -20.88
CA ALA A 641 -13.36 17.12 -21.41
C ALA A 641 -12.44 18.13 -20.73
N ASN A 642 -12.43 18.13 -19.39
CA ASN A 642 -11.66 19.10 -18.63
C ASN A 642 -10.17 19.03 -19.02
N SER A 643 -9.41 20.04 -18.63
CA SER A 643 -7.97 20.16 -18.91
C SER A 643 -7.09 19.02 -18.38
N GLN A 644 -7.64 18.06 -17.63
CA GLN A 644 -6.94 17.02 -16.85
C GLN A 644 -7.07 15.60 -17.43
N THR A 645 -7.47 15.47 -18.70
CA THR A 645 -7.68 14.14 -19.32
C THR A 645 -6.39 13.63 -19.99
N HIS A 646 -5.38 13.35 -19.16
CA HIS A 646 -4.01 13.00 -19.57
C HIS A 646 -3.91 11.88 -20.63
N VAL A 647 -4.86 10.94 -20.65
CA VAL A 647 -4.90 9.84 -21.64
C VAL A 647 -5.12 10.35 -23.07
N ILE A 648 -5.96 11.37 -23.28
CA ILE A 648 -6.22 11.90 -24.62
C ILE A 648 -5.20 12.96 -25.05
N ASN A 649 -4.53 13.61 -24.08
CA ASN A 649 -3.60 14.72 -24.34
C ASN A 649 -2.39 14.31 -25.21
N VAL A 650 -1.99 13.03 -25.20
CA VAL A 650 -0.85 12.55 -26.01
C VAL A 650 -1.07 12.70 -27.53
N GLY A 651 -2.31 12.84 -27.98
CA GLY A 651 -2.67 12.98 -29.39
C GLY A 651 -2.53 14.39 -29.97
N PHE A 652 -2.37 15.40 -29.13
CA PHE A 652 -2.39 16.80 -29.52
C PHE A 652 -0.99 17.30 -29.92
N GLN A 653 -0.87 18.54 -30.41
CA GLN A 653 0.43 19.05 -30.86
C GLN A 653 1.39 19.22 -29.68
N ALA A 654 2.67 18.94 -29.91
CA ALA A 654 3.71 19.02 -28.88
C ALA A 654 3.70 20.36 -28.13
N SER A 655 3.44 21.50 -28.80
CA SER A 655 3.32 22.81 -28.15
C SER A 655 2.18 22.92 -27.13
N ASP A 656 1.08 22.21 -27.35
CA ASP A 656 -0.04 22.11 -26.39
C ASP A 656 0.30 21.14 -25.26
N ILE A 657 1.15 20.15 -25.55
CA ILE A 657 1.67 19.19 -24.59
C ILE A 657 2.87 19.75 -23.78
N TYR A 658 3.56 20.81 -24.23
CA TYR A 658 4.66 21.46 -23.47
C TYR A 658 4.22 22.69 -22.70
N ALA A 659 3.01 23.21 -22.93
CA ALA A 659 2.50 24.36 -22.22
C ALA A 659 2.32 24.01 -20.73
N GLN A 660 2.95 24.77 -19.83
CA GLN A 660 2.79 24.60 -18.38
C GLN A 660 1.31 24.62 -17.99
N GLY A 661 0.92 23.75 -17.05
CA GLY A 661 -0.46 23.53 -16.61
C GLY A 661 -0.90 22.07 -16.79
N GLU A 662 -2.19 21.79 -16.59
CA GLU A 662 -2.76 20.43 -16.55
C GLU A 662 -2.74 19.65 -17.89
N LYS A 663 -2.30 20.27 -18.98
CA LYS A 663 -2.57 19.81 -20.36
C LYS A 663 -1.41 19.11 -21.07
N GLY A 664 -0.28 18.84 -20.39
CA GLY A 664 0.99 18.49 -21.05
C GLY A 664 1.93 17.44 -20.40
N TYR A 665 3.07 17.16 -21.05
CA TYR A 665 4.22 16.36 -20.59
C TYR A 665 4.85 16.97 -19.34
N GLY A 666 4.87 18.31 -19.27
CA GLY A 666 5.21 19.07 -18.06
C GLY A 666 4.06 19.20 -17.04
N GLY A 667 2.95 18.48 -17.27
CA GLY A 667 1.83 18.27 -16.34
C GLY A 667 1.84 16.83 -15.81
N SER A 668 0.69 16.23 -15.50
CA SER A 668 0.62 14.93 -14.82
C SER A 668 0.92 13.69 -15.69
N HIS A 669 1.34 13.83 -16.96
CA HIS A 669 1.65 12.66 -17.79
C HIS A 669 2.86 11.86 -17.27
N PHE A 670 3.92 12.53 -16.82
CA PHE A 670 5.05 11.81 -16.21
C PHE A 670 4.64 11.07 -14.94
N ILE A 671 3.61 11.56 -14.22
CA ILE A 671 3.06 10.89 -13.03
C ILE A 671 2.40 9.57 -13.44
N ILE A 672 1.62 9.54 -14.54
CA ILE A 672 1.09 8.28 -15.08
C ILE A 672 2.22 7.31 -15.40
N LEU A 673 3.27 7.79 -16.07
CA LEU A 673 4.40 6.93 -16.44
C LEU A 673 5.22 6.48 -15.22
N HIS A 674 5.30 7.30 -14.17
CA HIS A 674 5.89 6.95 -12.88
C HIS A 674 5.13 5.80 -12.22
N GLU A 675 3.81 5.91 -12.09
CA GLU A 675 2.97 4.86 -11.50
C GLU A 675 2.95 3.60 -12.37
N MET A 676 3.02 3.76 -13.71
CA MET A 676 3.25 2.63 -14.61
C MET A 676 4.63 2.00 -14.40
N GLY A 677 5.65 2.78 -14.05
CA GLY A 677 6.98 2.29 -13.66
C GLY A 677 6.90 1.32 -12.48
N HIS A 678 6.16 1.70 -11.43
CA HIS A 678 5.88 0.84 -10.28
C HIS A 678 5.15 -0.45 -10.71
N LEU A 679 4.07 -0.32 -11.50
CA LEU A 679 3.30 -1.46 -12.00
C LEU A 679 4.16 -2.48 -12.76
N HIS A 680 5.16 -1.97 -13.50
CA HIS A 680 6.01 -2.78 -14.35
C HIS A 680 7.13 -3.51 -13.61
N ASN A 681 7.44 -3.19 -12.34
CA ASN A 681 8.51 -3.83 -11.56
C ASN A 681 9.83 -3.93 -12.35
N LEU A 682 10.38 -2.77 -12.74
CA LEU A 682 11.66 -2.68 -13.45
C LEU A 682 12.80 -3.20 -12.58
N PRO A 683 13.91 -3.72 -13.16
CA PRO A 683 15.14 -4.00 -12.41
C PRO A 683 15.58 -2.77 -11.60
N THR A 684 15.48 -2.87 -10.28
CA THR A 684 15.61 -1.73 -9.35
C THR A 684 16.70 -1.99 -8.32
N LEU A 685 17.61 -1.02 -8.19
CA LEU A 685 18.66 -1.03 -7.18
C LEU A 685 18.10 -0.68 -5.80
N ILE A 686 18.83 -1.08 -4.76
CA ILE A 686 18.48 -0.73 -3.38
C ILE A 686 18.39 0.79 -3.21
N GLY A 687 17.25 1.23 -2.67
CA GLY A 687 16.96 2.64 -2.42
C GLY A 687 16.46 3.45 -3.62
N GLU A 688 16.22 2.82 -4.78
CA GLU A 688 15.77 3.51 -6.00
C GLU A 688 14.30 3.36 -6.33
N VAL A 689 13.49 2.79 -5.43
CA VAL A 689 12.08 2.48 -5.69
C VAL A 689 11.33 3.69 -6.26
N GLU A 690 11.52 4.88 -5.69
CA GLU A 690 10.89 6.14 -6.13
C GLU A 690 11.76 6.99 -7.09
N SER A 691 12.85 6.42 -7.59
CA SER A 691 13.78 7.09 -8.50
C SER A 691 13.75 6.42 -9.87
N ASN A 692 13.99 5.10 -9.89
CA ASN A 692 14.08 4.27 -11.08
C ASN A 692 12.82 4.36 -11.94
N VAL A 693 11.65 4.40 -11.31
CA VAL A 693 10.34 4.45 -11.99
C VAL A 693 10.12 5.70 -12.86
N ASN A 694 10.98 6.72 -12.76
CA ASN A 694 10.90 7.93 -13.58
C ASN A 694 11.66 7.81 -14.91
N PHE A 695 12.69 6.97 -15.04
CA PHE A 695 13.46 6.88 -16.30
C PHE A 695 12.64 6.38 -17.51
N PRO A 696 11.62 5.51 -17.36
CA PRO A 696 10.75 5.15 -18.48
C PRO A 696 10.07 6.35 -19.12
N ALA A 697 9.71 7.38 -18.36
CA ALA A 697 9.13 8.59 -18.91
C ALA A 697 10.09 9.27 -19.91
N ALA A 698 11.37 9.37 -19.57
CA ALA A 698 12.39 9.90 -20.48
C ALA A 698 12.56 9.02 -21.74
N ALA A 699 12.51 7.70 -21.60
CA ALA A 699 12.56 6.79 -22.74
C ALA A 699 11.38 7.01 -23.69
N VAL A 700 10.17 7.10 -23.14
CA VAL A 700 8.94 7.33 -23.88
C VAL A 700 9.00 8.66 -24.63
N TYR A 701 9.39 9.75 -23.97
CA TYR A 701 9.51 11.05 -24.63
C TYR A 701 10.54 11.04 -25.75
N ASN A 702 11.67 10.37 -25.55
CA ASN A 702 12.71 10.31 -26.59
C ASN A 702 12.32 9.42 -27.78
N LEU A 703 11.68 8.26 -27.53
CA LEU A 703 11.48 7.22 -28.55
C LEU A 703 10.10 7.26 -29.22
N VAL A 704 9.06 7.71 -28.52
CA VAL A 704 7.67 7.78 -29.04
C VAL A 704 7.35 9.18 -29.56
N PHE A 705 7.92 10.20 -28.90
CA PHE A 705 7.59 11.60 -29.19
C PHE A 705 8.73 12.37 -29.85
N ASP A 706 9.80 11.68 -30.26
CA ASP A 706 10.95 12.23 -30.97
C ASP A 706 11.63 13.42 -30.25
N GLU A 707 11.50 13.51 -28.93
CA GLU A 707 12.17 14.57 -28.17
C GLU A 707 13.66 14.34 -28.01
N THR A 708 14.41 15.43 -27.84
CA THR A 708 15.82 15.31 -27.48
C THR A 708 15.97 14.69 -26.10
N ILE A 709 17.00 13.87 -25.87
CA ILE A 709 17.18 13.16 -24.60
C ILE A 709 17.22 14.10 -23.38
N ASP A 710 17.79 15.30 -23.52
CA ASP A 710 17.84 16.28 -22.44
C ASP A 710 16.45 16.88 -22.15
N ARG A 711 15.61 17.12 -23.17
CA ARG A 711 14.20 17.51 -22.97
C ARG A 711 13.37 16.39 -22.37
N SER A 712 13.58 15.16 -22.82
CA SER A 712 12.91 13.98 -22.28
C SER A 712 13.23 13.78 -20.80
N PHE A 713 14.48 14.02 -20.40
CA PHE A 713 14.88 13.93 -19.00
C PHE A 713 14.30 15.08 -18.17
N GLU A 714 14.29 16.31 -18.69
CA GLU A 714 13.62 17.44 -18.03
C GLU A 714 12.19 17.06 -17.62
N TYR A 715 11.37 16.57 -18.56
CA TYR A 715 9.97 16.27 -18.26
C TYR A 715 9.73 14.91 -17.60
N SER A 716 10.78 14.16 -17.26
CA SER A 716 10.62 12.85 -16.60
C SER A 716 10.29 12.95 -15.12
N ILE A 717 10.43 14.14 -14.51
CA ILE A 717 10.18 14.39 -13.10
C ILE A 717 9.95 15.90 -12.83
N GLN A 718 9.32 16.26 -11.71
CA GLN A 718 8.88 17.64 -11.43
C GLN A 718 9.99 18.72 -11.35
N GLN A 719 11.25 18.33 -11.18
CA GLN A 719 12.37 19.28 -11.10
C GLN A 719 12.66 19.98 -12.45
N ASN A 720 12.30 19.36 -13.57
CA ASN A 720 12.56 19.86 -14.92
C ASN A 720 14.06 20.10 -15.20
N TYR A 721 14.92 19.19 -14.75
CA TYR A 721 16.36 19.25 -14.98
C TYR A 721 16.79 18.41 -16.16
N ASN A 722 17.63 18.99 -17.03
CA ASN A 722 18.41 18.20 -17.99
C ASN A 722 19.61 17.53 -17.29
N ARG A 723 20.44 16.82 -18.05
CA ARG A 723 21.58 16.07 -17.48
C ARG A 723 22.60 16.98 -16.79
N GLU A 724 22.85 18.17 -17.32
CA GLU A 724 23.79 19.13 -16.72
C GLU A 724 23.25 19.72 -15.43
N GLU A 725 21.97 20.05 -15.39
CA GLU A 725 21.34 20.63 -14.21
C GLU A 725 21.16 19.61 -13.09
N ALA A 726 20.79 18.37 -13.41
CA ALA A 726 20.72 17.29 -12.45
C ALA A 726 22.11 16.97 -11.87
N MET A 727 23.16 17.01 -12.72
CA MET A 727 24.53 16.85 -12.26
C MET A 727 24.98 18.02 -11.37
N MET A 728 24.63 19.26 -11.72
CA MET A 728 24.92 20.41 -10.87
C MET A 728 24.18 20.35 -9.53
N ASP A 729 22.93 19.87 -9.48
CA ASP A 729 22.20 19.62 -8.23
C ASP A 729 22.90 18.57 -7.36
N TRP A 730 23.52 17.57 -7.97
CA TRP A 730 24.36 16.60 -7.28
C TRP A 730 25.68 17.20 -6.79
N PHE A 731 26.39 17.97 -7.63
CA PHE A 731 27.68 18.56 -7.30
C PHE A 731 27.65 19.50 -6.10
N ILE A 732 26.58 20.28 -5.94
CA ILE A 732 26.44 21.18 -4.79
C ILE A 732 26.18 20.43 -3.48
N SER A 733 25.85 19.14 -3.54
CA SER A 733 25.66 18.32 -2.33
C SER A 733 26.96 18.18 -1.54
N PRO A 734 26.89 18.13 -0.20
CA PRO A 734 28.05 17.85 0.64
C PRO A 734 28.67 16.48 0.38
N ASN A 735 27.86 15.46 0.05
CA ASN A 735 28.36 14.10 -0.16
C ASN A 735 29.24 14.01 -1.40
N PHE A 736 28.83 14.61 -2.53
CA PHE A 736 29.67 14.67 -3.72
C PHE A 736 31.03 15.30 -3.40
N ARG A 737 31.01 16.49 -2.78
CA ARG A 737 32.22 17.30 -2.52
C ARG A 737 33.27 16.63 -1.65
N ILE A 738 32.91 15.57 -0.93
CA ILE A 738 33.83 14.81 -0.07
C ILE A 738 34.02 13.36 -0.53
N GLY A 739 33.56 13.01 -1.74
CA GLY A 739 33.71 11.68 -2.33
C GLY A 739 32.84 10.60 -1.68
N ASN A 740 31.65 10.96 -1.19
CA ASN A 740 30.66 10.03 -0.66
C ASN A 740 29.57 9.71 -1.68
N GLU A 741 28.93 8.56 -1.51
CA GLU A 741 27.77 8.15 -2.29
C GLU A 741 26.52 9.00 -2.02
N MET A 742 25.58 8.99 -2.97
CA MET A 742 24.23 9.53 -2.74
C MET A 742 23.51 8.72 -1.66
N ARG A 743 22.95 9.44 -0.67
CA ARG A 743 22.24 8.82 0.47
C ARG A 743 20.77 8.55 0.20
N ILE A 744 20.34 7.38 0.68
CA ILE A 744 18.99 6.84 0.55
C ILE A 744 18.24 6.74 1.89
N ASP A 745 18.93 6.92 3.01
CA ASP A 745 18.48 6.70 4.39
C ASP A 745 17.98 7.98 5.10
N ARG A 746 17.53 8.97 4.33
CA ARG A 746 17.20 10.31 4.83
C ARG A 746 15.70 10.62 4.76
N PRO A 747 15.21 11.58 5.58
CA PRO A 747 13.80 11.98 5.62
C PRO A 747 13.25 12.45 4.26
N PHE A 748 11.93 12.42 4.14
CA PHE A 748 11.15 12.93 2.99
C PHE A 748 11.16 14.47 2.88
N ASP A 749 12.06 15.19 3.55
CA ASP A 749 12.27 16.61 3.29
C ASP A 749 13.22 16.76 2.11
N LEU A 750 12.71 16.46 0.92
CA LEU A 750 13.50 16.45 -0.30
C LEU A 750 14.18 17.78 -0.55
N GLY A 751 13.65 18.89 -0.05
CA GLY A 751 14.11 20.25 -0.27
C GLY A 751 15.03 20.85 0.79
N ALA A 752 15.32 20.09 1.85
CA ALA A 752 15.96 20.62 3.05
C ALA A 752 17.20 21.49 2.72
N PRO A 753 17.23 22.78 3.12
CA PRO A 753 18.29 23.71 2.75
C PRO A 753 19.66 23.32 3.33
N ASP A 754 19.67 22.42 4.31
CA ASP A 754 20.84 21.84 4.94
C ASP A 754 21.24 20.48 4.35
N PHE A 755 20.67 20.09 3.22
CA PHE A 755 20.93 18.79 2.57
C PHE A 755 20.68 17.59 3.50
N SER A 756 19.85 17.72 4.53
CA SER A 756 19.49 16.59 5.41
C SER A 756 18.47 15.62 4.79
N GLY A 757 17.86 16.00 3.66
CA GLY A 757 16.91 15.20 2.89
C GLY A 757 17.52 14.12 2.02
N ASN A 758 16.67 13.20 1.54
CA ASN A 758 17.03 12.16 0.58
C ASN A 758 17.75 12.75 -0.65
N GLU A 759 18.68 12.01 -1.28
CA GLU A 759 19.42 12.48 -2.45
C GLU A 759 19.02 11.77 -3.75
N MET A 760 18.22 10.70 -3.68
CA MET A 760 17.81 9.88 -4.83
C MET A 760 16.31 10.02 -5.11
N MET A 761 15.50 9.71 -4.10
CA MET A 761 14.05 9.64 -4.17
C MET A 761 13.44 10.94 -4.69
N TYR A 762 12.54 10.81 -5.68
CA TYR A 762 11.85 11.92 -6.35
C TYR A 762 12.79 13.03 -6.87
N GLN A 763 14.01 12.67 -7.26
CA GLN A 763 15.00 13.61 -7.79
C GLN A 763 15.61 13.11 -9.09
N SER A 764 15.79 14.04 -10.03
CA SER A 764 16.41 13.82 -11.35
C SER A 764 17.74 13.09 -11.23
N ARG A 765 18.55 13.45 -10.23
CA ARG A 765 19.83 12.81 -9.97
C ARG A 765 19.73 11.32 -9.62
N GLY A 766 18.59 10.86 -9.11
CA GLY A 766 18.36 9.45 -8.79
C GLY A 766 18.28 8.53 -10.01
N HIS A 767 17.71 9.01 -11.12
CA HIS A 767 17.61 8.24 -12.37
C HIS A 767 18.50 8.76 -13.51
N GLY A 768 19.21 9.86 -13.32
CA GLY A 768 20.09 10.47 -14.32
C GLY A 768 21.13 9.53 -14.94
N LYS A 769 21.62 8.55 -14.17
CA LYS A 769 22.57 7.53 -14.67
C LYS A 769 22.01 6.68 -15.82
N TYR A 770 20.72 6.35 -15.80
CA TYR A 770 20.08 5.56 -16.88
C TYR A 770 19.99 6.41 -18.16
N ILE A 771 19.67 7.69 -17.99
CA ILE A 771 19.61 8.66 -19.08
C ILE A 771 20.99 8.88 -19.71
N GLU A 772 22.04 8.89 -18.90
CA GLU A 772 23.41 9.03 -19.39
C GLU A 772 23.89 7.82 -20.19
N ILE A 773 23.57 6.61 -19.71
CA ILE A 773 23.84 5.39 -20.47
C ILE A 773 23.10 5.45 -21.82
N ALA A 774 21.83 5.87 -21.82
CA ALA A 774 21.05 6.02 -23.06
C ALA A 774 21.61 7.11 -23.98
N ALA A 775 22.09 8.24 -23.44
CA ALA A 775 22.63 9.34 -24.23
C ALA A 775 23.97 9.01 -24.88
N LEU A 776 24.83 8.27 -24.18
CA LEU A 776 26.16 7.90 -24.68
C LEU A 776 26.12 6.66 -25.56
N PHE A 777 25.25 5.69 -25.25
CA PHE A 777 25.29 4.35 -25.86
C PHE A 777 23.95 3.86 -26.44
N GLY A 778 22.91 4.69 -26.38
CA GLY A 778 21.56 4.38 -26.86
C GLY A 778 20.70 3.59 -25.87
N TRP A 779 19.38 3.67 -26.01
CA TRP A 779 18.43 2.90 -25.17
C TRP A 779 18.61 1.39 -25.26
N ASP A 780 19.19 0.87 -26.35
CA ASP A 780 19.56 -0.55 -26.48
C ASP A 780 20.60 -0.99 -25.43
N ALA A 781 21.46 -0.08 -24.97
CA ALA A 781 22.38 -0.34 -23.87
C ALA A 781 21.63 -0.55 -22.55
N VAL A 782 20.67 0.32 -22.23
CA VAL A 782 19.79 0.17 -21.04
C VAL A 782 19.02 -1.15 -21.12
N ARG A 783 18.44 -1.48 -22.28
CA ARG A 783 17.77 -2.76 -22.54
C ARG A 783 18.70 -3.94 -22.26
N LYS A 784 19.94 -3.95 -22.75
CA LYS A 784 20.89 -5.06 -22.55
C LYS A 784 21.24 -5.27 -21.08
N ILE A 785 21.42 -4.16 -20.34
CA ILE A 785 21.68 -4.22 -18.89
C ILE A 785 20.47 -4.84 -18.18
N ASN A 786 19.27 -4.33 -18.45
CA ASN A 786 18.06 -4.85 -17.81
C ASN A 786 17.74 -6.29 -18.24
N GLN A 787 18.09 -6.68 -19.47
CA GLN A 787 17.92 -8.05 -19.98
C GLN A 787 18.73 -9.07 -19.18
N TYR A 788 19.89 -8.68 -18.64
CA TYR A 788 20.66 -9.54 -17.73
C TYR A 788 19.85 -9.90 -16.48
N TYR A 789 19.23 -8.90 -15.83
CA TYR A 789 18.42 -9.11 -14.63
C TYR A 789 17.11 -9.84 -14.91
N TYR A 790 16.45 -9.51 -16.02
CA TYR A 790 15.30 -10.27 -16.52
C TYR A 790 15.65 -11.75 -16.68
N ASN A 791 16.79 -12.08 -17.30
CA ASN A 791 17.20 -13.48 -17.49
C ASN A 791 17.44 -14.24 -16.18
N LEU A 792 17.74 -13.52 -15.11
CA LEU A 792 17.90 -14.06 -13.74
C LEU A 792 16.58 -14.11 -12.96
N GLY A 793 15.50 -13.50 -13.46
CA GLY A 793 14.25 -13.34 -12.72
C GLY A 793 14.33 -12.32 -11.58
N ILE A 794 15.24 -11.35 -11.66
CA ILE A 794 15.49 -10.36 -10.60
C ILE A 794 14.87 -9.01 -11.00
N SER A 795 13.98 -8.49 -10.15
CA SER A 795 13.36 -7.17 -10.33
C SER A 795 13.74 -6.16 -9.25
N TYR A 796 14.14 -6.60 -8.05
CA TYR A 796 14.43 -5.70 -6.92
C TYR A 796 15.66 -6.16 -6.13
N GLY A 797 16.21 -5.25 -5.33
CA GLY A 797 17.30 -5.56 -4.40
C GLY A 797 18.65 -5.71 -5.10
N ILE A 798 18.84 -5.06 -6.24
CA ILE A 798 20.11 -5.08 -6.96
C ILE A 798 21.12 -4.22 -6.19
N GLU A 799 22.23 -4.83 -5.79
CA GLU A 799 23.33 -4.12 -5.13
C GLU A 799 24.06 -3.21 -6.11
N ARG A 800 24.60 -2.08 -5.62
CA ARG A 800 25.27 -1.08 -6.47
C ARG A 800 26.47 -1.67 -7.21
N ASP A 801 27.34 -2.39 -6.50
CA ASP A 801 28.51 -3.05 -7.09
C ASP A 801 28.12 -4.09 -8.15
N ASP A 802 27.08 -4.90 -7.87
CA ASP A 802 26.56 -5.86 -8.82
C ASP A 802 26.04 -5.17 -10.09
N PHE A 803 25.38 -4.02 -9.96
CA PHE A 803 24.95 -3.22 -11.10
C PHE A 803 26.13 -2.68 -11.90
N ILE A 804 27.11 -2.04 -11.24
CA ILE A 804 28.29 -1.49 -11.91
C ILE A 804 29.02 -2.59 -12.69
N LEU A 805 29.24 -3.74 -12.05
CA LEU A 805 29.97 -4.87 -12.63
C LEU A 805 29.24 -5.46 -13.83
N ASN A 806 27.96 -5.81 -13.65
CA ASN A 806 27.20 -6.52 -14.68
C ASN A 806 26.82 -5.60 -15.83
N ALA A 807 26.46 -4.33 -15.57
CA ALA A 807 26.20 -3.37 -16.63
C ALA A 807 27.45 -3.19 -17.52
N SER A 808 28.63 -3.06 -16.90
CA SER A 808 29.89 -2.96 -17.63
C SER A 808 30.18 -4.20 -18.47
N LYS A 809 29.97 -5.40 -17.91
CA LYS A 809 30.15 -6.67 -18.62
C LYS A 809 29.18 -6.82 -19.81
N GLN A 810 27.91 -6.45 -19.65
CA GLN A 810 26.92 -6.55 -20.73
C GLN A 810 27.23 -5.61 -21.90
N LEU A 811 27.78 -4.43 -21.63
CA LEU A 811 28.16 -3.49 -22.68
C LEU A 811 29.58 -3.71 -23.21
N ASN A 812 30.38 -4.55 -22.54
CA ASN A 812 31.81 -4.71 -22.79
C ASN A 812 32.55 -3.35 -22.75
N ILE A 813 32.20 -2.51 -21.78
CA ILE A 813 32.77 -1.18 -21.54
C ILE A 813 32.86 -1.00 -20.02
N ASN A 814 33.95 -0.45 -19.51
CA ASN A 814 34.04 -0.10 -18.10
C ASN A 814 33.17 1.14 -17.79
N LEU A 815 31.99 0.92 -17.19
CA LEU A 815 31.03 1.98 -16.81
C LEU A 815 31.31 2.58 -15.43
N ALA A 816 32.25 2.03 -14.66
CA ALA A 816 32.60 2.52 -13.33
C ALA A 816 32.81 4.05 -13.25
N PRO A 817 33.58 4.71 -14.15
CA PRO A 817 33.74 6.17 -14.09
C PRO A 817 32.42 6.94 -14.24
N LEU A 818 31.50 6.47 -15.09
CA LEU A 818 30.20 7.11 -15.28
C LEU A 818 29.31 6.93 -14.05
N LEU A 819 29.27 5.73 -13.47
CA LEU A 819 28.43 5.45 -12.30
C LEU A 819 29.00 6.12 -11.03
N HIS A 820 30.32 6.19 -10.90
CA HIS A 820 31.00 6.88 -9.80
C HIS A 820 30.63 8.36 -9.76
N ILE A 821 30.70 9.09 -10.89
CA ILE A 821 30.34 10.53 -10.87
C ILE A 821 28.87 10.77 -10.50
N TRP A 822 27.99 9.81 -10.78
CA TRP A 822 26.58 9.83 -10.34
C TRP A 822 26.36 9.27 -8.92
N GLY A 823 27.42 9.14 -8.11
CA GLY A 823 27.33 8.79 -6.70
C GLY A 823 27.22 7.29 -6.39
N PHE A 824 27.57 6.41 -7.35
CA PHE A 824 27.64 4.96 -7.18
C PHE A 824 29.12 4.55 -7.18
N ILE A 825 29.71 4.49 -5.99
CA ILE A 825 31.15 4.35 -5.85
C ILE A 825 31.49 2.85 -5.84
N PRO A 826 32.23 2.34 -6.85
CA PRO A 826 32.56 0.92 -6.90
C PRO A 826 33.55 0.55 -5.79
N SER A 827 33.37 -0.64 -5.21
CA SER A 827 34.37 -1.21 -4.30
C SER A 827 35.67 -1.57 -5.01
N GLU A 828 36.74 -1.80 -4.24
CA GLU A 828 38.03 -2.23 -4.80
C GLU A 828 37.92 -3.55 -5.57
N GLU A 829 37.05 -4.44 -5.10
CA GLU A 829 36.80 -5.75 -5.72
C GLU A 829 36.18 -5.57 -7.11
N THR A 830 35.11 -4.77 -7.20
CA THR A 830 34.48 -4.39 -8.47
C THR A 830 35.49 -3.73 -9.42
N LEU A 831 36.28 -2.77 -8.92
CA LEU A 831 37.30 -2.10 -9.73
C LEU A 831 38.33 -3.10 -10.29
N THR A 832 38.78 -4.04 -9.46
CA THR A 832 39.76 -5.07 -9.86
C THR A 832 39.23 -5.93 -11.01
N GLU A 833 37.95 -6.31 -10.96
CA GLU A 833 37.32 -7.06 -12.05
C GLU A 833 37.18 -6.22 -13.34
N LEU A 834 36.88 -4.93 -13.19
CA LEU A 834 36.60 -4.05 -14.33
C LEU A 834 37.86 -3.56 -15.06
N VAL A 835 39.06 -3.71 -14.49
CA VAL A 835 40.33 -3.36 -15.15
C VAL A 835 40.50 -4.08 -16.50
N ALA A 836 39.90 -5.28 -16.65
CA ALA A 836 39.98 -6.05 -17.88
C ALA A 836 39.09 -5.52 -19.03
N LEU A 837 38.11 -4.66 -18.72
CA LEU A 837 37.20 -4.09 -19.71
C LEU A 837 37.78 -2.80 -20.32
N PRO A 838 37.45 -2.49 -21.60
CA PRO A 838 37.96 -1.31 -22.25
C PRO A 838 37.39 -0.03 -21.60
N SER A 839 38.25 0.97 -21.45
CA SER A 839 37.86 2.31 -21.02
C SER A 839 37.16 3.06 -22.18
N SER A 840 36.18 3.91 -21.86
CA SER A 840 35.43 4.70 -22.86
C SER A 840 35.87 6.17 -22.85
N ASN A 841 36.22 6.67 -24.04
CA ASN A 841 36.55 8.09 -24.24
C ASN A 841 35.29 8.96 -24.17
N GLU A 842 34.14 8.46 -24.59
CA GLU A 842 32.86 9.16 -24.52
C GLU A 842 32.48 9.48 -23.07
N ILE A 843 32.69 8.53 -22.14
CA ILE A 843 32.51 8.77 -20.70
C ILE A 843 33.51 9.81 -20.20
N LYS A 844 34.79 9.70 -20.61
CA LYS A 844 35.82 10.66 -20.23
C LYS A 844 35.45 12.07 -20.65
N GLU A 845 35.11 12.26 -21.91
CA GLU A 845 34.74 13.56 -22.50
C GLU A 845 33.49 14.12 -21.82
N ARG A 846 32.53 13.26 -21.42
CA ARG A 846 31.35 13.69 -20.67
C ARG A 846 31.71 14.20 -19.27
N ILE A 847 32.60 13.52 -18.55
CA ILE A 847 33.09 13.97 -17.24
C ILE A 847 33.92 15.26 -17.37
N GLU A 848 34.79 15.35 -18.37
CA GLU A 848 35.54 16.56 -18.69
C GLU A 848 34.61 17.73 -19.00
N HIS A 849 33.52 17.50 -19.73
CA HIS A 849 32.49 18.51 -19.97
C HIS A 849 31.81 18.96 -18.67
N TYR A 850 31.42 18.03 -17.79
CA TYR A 850 30.86 18.38 -16.48
C TYR A 850 31.80 19.23 -15.64
N ARG A 851 33.10 18.99 -15.71
CA ARG A 851 34.10 19.84 -15.08
C ARG A 851 34.05 21.29 -15.58
N THR A 852 33.72 21.51 -16.86
CA THR A 852 33.71 22.86 -17.47
C THR A 852 32.49 23.69 -17.12
N ILE A 853 31.38 23.07 -16.70
CA ILE A 853 30.14 23.78 -16.38
C ILE A 853 30.08 24.25 -14.92
N VAL A 854 31.02 23.83 -14.06
CA VAL A 854 31.08 24.21 -12.65
C VAL A 854 31.30 25.72 -12.52
N PRO A 855 30.38 26.48 -11.89
CA PRO A 855 30.59 27.90 -11.64
C PRO A 855 31.79 28.13 -10.73
N ILE A 856 32.74 28.99 -11.12
CA ILE A 856 34.01 29.15 -10.40
C ILE A 856 33.91 30.05 -9.16
N ASN A 857 32.79 30.75 -8.98
CA ASN A 857 32.54 31.64 -7.85
C ASN A 857 31.03 31.83 -7.61
N LYS A 858 30.67 32.57 -6.56
CA LYS A 858 29.28 32.86 -6.19
C LYS A 858 28.51 33.63 -7.27
N GLU A 859 29.15 34.60 -7.94
CA GLU A 859 28.50 35.42 -8.97
C GLU A 859 28.07 34.55 -10.17
N ASP A 860 28.96 33.67 -10.63
CA ASP A 860 28.67 32.73 -11.72
C ASP A 860 27.59 31.72 -11.32
N PHE A 861 27.61 31.22 -10.08
CA PHE A 861 26.58 30.31 -9.57
C PHE A 861 25.21 30.98 -9.51
N VAL A 862 25.14 32.21 -8.99
CA VAL A 862 23.92 33.01 -8.94
C VAL A 862 23.41 33.32 -10.36
N ALA A 863 24.31 33.62 -11.30
CA ALA A 863 23.94 33.82 -12.70
C ALA A 863 23.35 32.53 -13.33
N TYR A 864 23.97 31.38 -13.08
CA TYR A 864 23.48 30.07 -13.51
C TYR A 864 22.09 29.77 -12.92
N PHE A 865 21.94 29.92 -11.60
CA PHE A 865 20.67 29.68 -10.91
C PHE A 865 19.55 30.62 -11.41
N ASN A 866 19.85 31.91 -11.62
CA ASN A 866 18.90 32.86 -12.19
C ASN A 866 18.49 32.48 -13.63
N ALA A 867 19.41 31.94 -14.43
CA ALA A 867 19.10 31.45 -15.77
C ALA A 867 18.14 30.24 -15.72
N MET A 868 18.36 29.30 -14.79
CA MET A 868 17.45 28.18 -14.55
C MET A 868 16.04 28.63 -14.13
N ILE A 869 15.95 29.56 -13.17
CA ILE A 869 14.66 30.13 -12.73
C ILE A 869 13.95 30.80 -13.92
N LYS A 870 14.68 31.60 -14.71
CA LYS A 870 14.11 32.26 -15.90
C LYS A 870 13.60 31.26 -16.94
N ALA A 871 14.19 30.07 -17.01
CA ALA A 871 13.73 28.98 -17.86
C ALA A 871 12.55 28.18 -17.28
N GLY A 872 12.04 28.55 -16.09
CA GLY A 872 10.92 27.88 -15.44
C GLY A 872 11.28 26.56 -14.76
N LYS A 873 12.55 26.37 -14.41
CA LYS A 873 13.07 25.17 -13.74
C LYS A 873 13.02 25.33 -12.22
N ASN A 874 13.20 24.23 -11.48
CA ASN A 874 13.26 24.25 -10.01
C ASN A 874 11.93 24.67 -9.34
N GLY A 875 10.81 24.16 -9.87
CA GLY A 875 9.46 24.50 -9.42
C GLY A 875 8.99 23.76 -8.15
N ASP A 876 9.84 22.95 -7.52
CA ASP A 876 9.51 22.09 -6.39
C ASP A 876 10.24 22.46 -5.08
N GLY A 877 10.14 21.62 -4.05
CA GLY A 877 10.78 21.82 -2.74
C GLY A 877 12.31 21.97 -2.79
N ASN A 878 12.98 21.52 -3.85
CA ASN A 878 14.44 21.56 -3.98
C ASN A 878 14.99 22.97 -4.22
N LYS A 879 14.13 23.93 -4.58
CA LYS A 879 14.50 25.32 -4.78
C LYS A 879 15.21 25.93 -3.56
N GLN A 880 14.82 25.50 -2.37
CA GLN A 880 15.37 25.99 -1.12
C GLN A 880 16.87 25.70 -0.98
N ARG A 881 17.37 24.57 -1.48
CA ARG A 881 18.82 24.27 -1.50
C ARG A 881 19.59 25.24 -2.39
N TRP A 882 19.08 25.46 -3.59
CA TRP A 882 19.69 26.39 -4.54
C TRP A 882 19.68 27.82 -4.01
N GLU A 883 18.57 28.25 -3.42
CA GLU A 883 18.45 29.55 -2.75
C GLU A 883 19.39 29.68 -1.55
N ALA A 884 19.52 28.64 -0.73
CA ALA A 884 20.46 28.62 0.40
C ALA A 884 21.91 28.76 -0.06
N MET A 885 22.30 28.06 -1.13
CA MET A 885 23.64 28.17 -1.73
C MET A 885 23.87 29.54 -2.40
N ALA A 886 22.82 30.18 -2.94
CA ALA A 886 22.89 31.52 -3.52
C ALA A 886 22.84 32.66 -2.49
N GLY A 887 22.24 32.41 -1.31
CA GLY A 887 21.93 33.38 -0.25
C GLY A 887 22.97 33.40 0.87
N ASP A 888 22.51 33.35 2.13
CA ASP A 888 23.32 33.45 3.37
C ASP A 888 23.77 32.06 3.93
N GLY A 889 23.55 30.96 3.18
CA GLY A 889 23.84 29.59 3.63
C GLY A 889 22.92 29.10 4.76
N TYR A 890 23.17 27.90 5.30
CA TYR A 890 22.41 27.37 6.45
C TYR A 890 23.32 26.69 7.48
N ALA A 891 23.51 27.34 8.64
CA ALA A 891 24.23 26.83 9.82
C ALA A 891 25.58 26.13 9.51
N ALA A 892 25.55 24.80 9.30
CA ALA A 892 26.72 23.96 9.01
C ALA A 892 27.13 23.96 7.52
N TYR A 893 26.30 24.49 6.61
CA TYR A 893 26.52 24.48 5.17
C TYR A 893 26.74 25.89 4.63
N PRO A 894 27.94 26.17 4.08
CA PRO A 894 28.27 27.49 3.59
C PRO A 894 27.62 27.80 2.24
N GLU A 895 27.49 29.09 1.95
CA GLU A 895 27.12 29.61 0.63
C GLU A 895 28.07 29.11 -0.46
N TYR A 896 27.59 29.09 -1.71
CA TYR A 896 28.44 28.83 -2.86
C TYR A 896 29.59 29.84 -2.90
N SER A 897 30.82 29.33 -3.02
CA SER A 897 32.04 30.11 -3.02
C SER A 897 33.08 29.46 -3.93
N SER A 898 34.19 30.15 -4.20
CA SER A 898 35.31 29.54 -4.94
C SER A 898 35.87 28.31 -4.24
N ALA A 899 35.82 28.25 -2.90
CA ALA A 899 36.23 27.06 -2.16
C ALA A 899 35.32 25.85 -2.46
N ILE A 900 34.00 26.06 -2.53
CA ILE A 900 33.05 25.00 -2.92
C ILE A 900 33.28 24.58 -4.38
N ALA A 901 33.52 25.54 -5.28
CA ALA A 901 33.86 25.24 -6.66
C ALA A 901 35.14 24.40 -6.76
N ASP A 902 36.18 24.72 -5.97
CA ASP A 902 37.43 23.97 -5.90
C ASP A 902 37.21 22.56 -5.33
N GLU A 903 36.35 22.38 -4.31
CA GLU A 903 35.95 21.06 -3.79
C GLU A 903 35.30 20.19 -4.88
N ILE A 904 34.34 20.75 -5.63
CA ILE A 904 33.67 20.06 -6.74
C ILE A 904 34.67 19.67 -7.82
N ILE A 905 35.50 20.62 -8.26
CA ILE A 905 36.51 20.38 -9.31
C ILE A 905 37.53 19.33 -8.85
N THR A 906 37.94 19.37 -7.58
CA THR A 906 38.88 18.39 -7.01
C THR A 906 38.31 16.99 -7.04
N GLU A 907 37.04 16.81 -6.70
CA GLU A 907 36.39 15.50 -6.77
C GLU A 907 36.29 14.99 -8.21
N ILE A 908 35.87 15.85 -9.15
CA ILE A 908 35.82 15.48 -10.58
C ILE A 908 37.21 15.09 -11.09
N ASP A 909 38.25 15.85 -10.71
CA ASP A 909 39.64 15.55 -11.07
C ASP A 909 40.17 14.28 -10.39
N ALA A 910 39.71 13.94 -9.18
CA ALA A 910 40.02 12.69 -8.53
C ALA A 910 39.45 11.49 -9.31
N ILE A 911 38.20 11.58 -9.78
CA ILE A 911 37.57 10.57 -10.65
C ILE A 911 38.33 10.46 -11.98
N LEU A 912 38.59 11.59 -12.67
CA LEU A 912 39.34 11.60 -13.92
C LEU A 912 40.76 11.03 -13.77
N CYS A 913 41.42 11.30 -12.64
CA CYS A 913 42.74 10.76 -12.36
C CYS A 913 42.68 9.25 -12.11
N ALA A 914 41.72 8.78 -11.30
CA ALA A 914 41.55 7.37 -10.95
C ALA A 914 41.29 6.48 -12.18
N TYR A 915 40.45 6.91 -13.11
CA TYR A 915 40.05 6.08 -14.27
C TYR A 915 40.81 6.39 -15.56
N TYR A 916 41.37 7.58 -15.72
CA TYR A 916 41.95 8.05 -16.98
C TYR A 916 43.32 8.72 -16.85
N THR A 917 43.91 8.76 -15.65
CA THR A 917 45.20 9.45 -15.36
C THR A 917 45.22 10.92 -15.85
N THR A 918 44.05 11.55 -15.88
CA THR A 918 43.85 12.91 -16.38
C THR A 918 43.60 13.87 -15.22
N ASN A 919 44.10 15.10 -15.31
CA ASN A 919 43.98 16.14 -14.26
C ASN A 919 44.49 15.76 -12.86
N CYS A 920 45.49 14.87 -12.78
CA CYS A 920 46.11 14.46 -11.51
C CYS A 920 46.93 15.58 -10.80
N ASN A 921 46.98 16.80 -11.34
CA ASN A 921 47.77 17.91 -10.78
C ASN A 921 46.95 18.64 -9.70
N GLY A 922 47.41 18.59 -8.44
CA GLY A 922 46.66 19.15 -7.30
C GLY A 922 45.94 18.07 -6.48
N VAL A 923 45.80 16.86 -7.03
CA VAL A 923 45.49 15.66 -6.27
C VAL A 923 46.76 15.21 -5.54
N MET A 924 47.04 15.82 -4.38
CA MET A 924 48.12 15.34 -3.52
C MET A 924 47.75 13.96 -2.97
N GLY A 925 48.18 12.93 -3.69
CA GLY A 925 48.19 11.54 -3.24
C GLY A 925 47.16 10.64 -3.91
N VAL A 926 47.30 10.40 -5.22
CA VAL A 926 46.89 9.12 -5.81
C VAL A 926 48.15 8.26 -6.00
N GLU A 927 48.72 7.85 -4.87
CA GLU A 927 49.38 6.56 -4.73
C GLU A 927 48.77 5.94 -3.46
N GLU A 928 48.01 4.85 -3.62
CA GLU A 928 47.33 4.08 -2.57
C GLU A 928 46.20 4.81 -1.78
N THR A 929 45.19 5.33 -2.46
CA THR A 929 43.88 5.55 -1.81
C THR A 929 43.24 4.19 -1.57
N LEU A 930 43.35 3.67 -0.34
CA LEU A 930 42.37 2.82 0.38
C LEU A 930 42.94 2.37 1.74
N ILE A 931 43.31 3.34 2.58
CA ILE A 931 43.82 3.07 3.93
C ILE A 931 43.18 4.03 4.94
N THR A 932 42.04 3.59 5.50
CA THR A 932 41.55 3.82 6.87
C THR A 932 42.15 5.01 7.63
N LYS A 933 41.39 6.12 7.71
CA LYS A 933 41.74 7.26 8.55
C LYS A 933 41.92 6.82 10.01
N ASN A 934 43.03 7.28 10.58
CA ASN A 934 43.31 7.53 11.99
C ASN A 934 43.94 6.44 12.87
N ILE A 935 44.31 5.25 12.37
CA ILE A 935 45.11 4.30 13.18
C ILE A 935 46.46 4.03 12.52
N SER A 936 47.53 4.49 13.16
CA SER A 936 48.92 4.25 12.74
C SER A 936 49.61 3.25 13.67
N TYR A 937 50.61 2.53 13.17
CA TYR A 937 51.38 1.57 13.96
C TYR A 937 52.86 1.54 13.56
N PHE A 938 53.75 1.46 14.55
CA PHE A 938 55.19 1.56 14.32
C PHE A 938 56.02 0.90 15.46
N PRO A 939 57.31 0.61 15.24
CA PRO A 939 57.96 0.56 13.94
C PRO A 939 57.45 -0.62 13.11
N ASN A 940 57.40 -0.48 11.79
CA ASN A 940 57.16 -1.58 10.85
C ASN A 940 58.21 -1.48 9.73
N PRO A 941 59.19 -2.39 9.62
CA PRO A 941 59.34 -3.64 10.39
C PRO A 941 59.67 -3.44 11.88
N THR A 942 59.35 -4.44 12.72
CA THR A 942 59.70 -4.48 14.15
C THR A 942 60.45 -5.76 14.54
N ASN A 943 61.26 -5.69 15.61
CA ASN A 943 61.95 -6.86 16.19
C ASN A 943 61.26 -7.39 17.46
N SER A 944 60.45 -6.58 18.13
CA SER A 944 59.98 -6.92 19.48
C SER A 944 58.68 -6.24 19.89
N ILE A 945 58.47 -4.96 19.57
CA ILE A 945 57.33 -4.20 20.06
C ILE A 945 56.70 -3.43 18.91
N LEU A 946 55.37 -3.47 18.83
CA LEU A 946 54.56 -2.66 17.93
C LEU A 946 53.72 -1.68 18.77
N PHE A 947 53.78 -0.39 18.43
CA PHE A 947 52.99 0.68 19.01
C PHE A 947 51.83 1.02 18.09
N ILE A 948 50.71 1.46 18.66
CA ILE A 948 49.49 1.87 17.95
C ILE A 948 49.11 3.27 18.41
N GLU A 949 48.94 4.21 17.48
CA GLU A 949 48.57 5.60 17.75
C GLU A 949 47.31 6.01 16.98
N GLY A 950 46.47 6.85 17.60
CA GLY A 950 45.32 7.50 16.98
C GLY A 950 43.92 7.00 17.39
N ASN A 951 43.77 6.36 18.56
CA ASN A 951 42.45 5.91 19.05
C ASN A 951 42.14 6.42 20.47
N GLU A 952 40.91 6.91 20.70
CA GLU A 952 40.41 7.44 21.98
C GLU A 952 39.51 6.45 22.76
N GLY A 953 39.22 5.25 22.22
CA GLY A 953 38.34 4.23 22.83
C GLY A 953 39.02 2.90 23.23
N PRO A 954 38.30 1.97 23.90
CA PRO A 954 38.82 0.64 24.23
C PRO A 954 39.04 -0.21 22.97
N VAL A 955 40.28 -0.64 22.75
CA VAL A 955 40.70 -1.28 21.49
C VAL A 955 40.92 -2.78 21.68
N THR A 956 40.31 -3.62 20.84
CA THR A 956 40.72 -5.02 20.69
C THR A 956 41.71 -5.13 19.54
N VAL A 957 42.87 -5.74 19.81
CA VAL A 957 43.91 -5.98 18.81
C VAL A 957 44.24 -7.45 18.72
N SER A 958 44.07 -8.01 17.52
CA SER A 958 44.43 -9.40 17.20
C SER A 958 45.49 -9.43 16.10
N ILE A 959 46.47 -10.32 16.22
CA ILE A 959 47.49 -10.57 15.19
C ILE A 959 47.31 -11.98 14.66
N TYR A 960 47.31 -12.11 13.34
CA TYR A 960 47.19 -13.36 12.59
C TYR A 960 48.46 -13.63 11.80
N ASN A 961 48.86 -14.90 11.71
CA ASN A 961 49.88 -15.31 10.75
C ASN A 961 49.30 -15.38 9.32
N VAL A 962 50.14 -15.60 8.31
CA VAL A 962 49.73 -15.70 6.90
C VAL A 962 48.74 -16.83 6.58
N LEU A 963 48.54 -17.79 7.49
CA LEU A 963 47.56 -18.86 7.35
C LEU A 963 46.20 -18.52 8.01
N GLY A 964 46.03 -17.28 8.48
CA GLY A 964 44.81 -16.82 9.15
C GLY A 964 44.64 -17.30 10.59
N LYS A 965 45.66 -17.94 11.18
CA LYS A 965 45.62 -18.37 12.59
C LYS A 965 45.97 -17.20 13.50
N GLU A 966 45.11 -16.91 14.48
CA GLU A 966 45.37 -15.92 15.52
C GLU A 966 46.55 -16.36 16.39
N VAL A 967 47.54 -15.48 16.55
CA VAL A 967 48.77 -15.73 17.30
C VAL A 967 48.93 -14.83 18.52
N ILE A 968 48.28 -13.66 18.54
CA ILE A 968 48.23 -12.74 19.68
C ILE A 968 46.84 -12.09 19.71
N SER A 969 46.24 -11.96 20.89
CA SER A 969 45.02 -11.17 21.11
C SER A 969 45.16 -10.40 22.42
N THR A 970 44.86 -9.10 22.38
CA THR A 970 44.96 -8.21 23.52
C THR A 970 43.90 -7.11 23.45
N LYS A 971 43.54 -6.54 24.60
CA LYS A 971 42.54 -5.49 24.71
C LYS A 971 43.09 -4.29 25.48
N ASN A 972 42.63 -3.10 25.13
CA ASN A 972 42.92 -1.83 25.80
C ASN A 972 44.41 -1.53 25.95
N THR A 973 45.19 -1.78 24.90
CA THR A 973 46.63 -1.48 24.87
C THR A 973 47.02 -0.80 23.57
N ASN A 974 47.93 0.17 23.67
CA ASN A 974 48.59 0.85 22.55
C ASN A 974 49.98 0.25 22.25
N LYS A 975 50.33 -0.85 22.92
CA LYS A 975 51.63 -1.52 22.82
C LYS A 975 51.46 -3.04 22.79
N ILE A 976 52.12 -3.69 21.83
CA ILE A 976 52.04 -5.14 21.62
C ILE A 976 53.43 -5.73 21.57
N ASP A 977 53.71 -6.72 22.43
CA ASP A 977 54.95 -7.50 22.39
C ASP A 977 54.82 -8.63 21.37
N VAL A 978 55.60 -8.53 20.29
CA VAL A 978 55.67 -9.49 19.19
C VAL A 978 56.99 -10.26 19.18
N LYS A 979 57.81 -10.17 20.24
CA LYS A 979 59.15 -10.77 20.32
C LYS A 979 59.13 -12.29 20.18
N ALA A 980 58.06 -12.93 20.66
CA ALA A 980 57.89 -14.39 20.59
C ALA A 980 57.44 -14.89 19.21
N LEU A 981 57.02 -13.99 18.30
CA LEU A 981 56.65 -14.36 16.94
C LEU A 981 57.93 -14.62 16.10
N PRO A 982 57.97 -15.73 15.32
CA PRO A 982 59.02 -15.95 14.32
C PRO A 982 59.13 -14.78 13.32
N SER A 983 60.29 -14.62 12.70
CA SER A 983 60.47 -13.66 11.62
C SER A 983 59.53 -13.98 10.46
N GLY A 984 58.77 -12.99 9.99
CA GLY A 984 57.74 -13.21 8.99
C GLY A 984 56.75 -12.05 8.86
N VAL A 985 55.78 -12.25 7.96
CA VAL A 985 54.68 -11.30 7.71
C VAL A 985 53.48 -11.67 8.58
N TYR A 986 52.85 -10.66 9.18
CA TYR A 986 51.67 -10.82 10.02
C TYR A 986 50.60 -9.79 9.67
N ILE A 987 49.34 -10.14 9.91
CA ILE A 987 48.18 -9.25 9.77
C ILE A 987 47.76 -8.82 11.17
N ILE A 988 47.70 -7.52 11.41
CA ILE A 988 47.16 -6.93 12.63
C ILE A 988 45.75 -6.42 12.36
N ARG A 989 44.79 -6.86 13.18
CA ARG A 989 43.41 -6.40 13.20
C ARG A 989 43.19 -5.54 14.43
N ILE A 990 42.68 -4.34 14.25
CA ILE A 990 42.41 -3.36 15.30
C ILE A 990 40.93 -3.00 15.21
N SER A 991 40.19 -3.14 16.32
CA SER A 991 38.76 -2.82 16.38
C SER A 991 38.41 -2.08 17.67
N ASP A 992 37.53 -1.09 17.59
CA ASP A 992 36.96 -0.34 18.72
C ASP A 992 35.58 -0.88 19.16
N GLY A 993 35.10 -1.96 18.55
CA GLY A 993 33.78 -2.55 18.78
C GLY A 993 32.68 -2.08 17.83
N VAL A 994 32.92 -1.02 17.04
CA VAL A 994 31.99 -0.47 16.02
C VAL A 994 32.62 -0.49 14.62
N SER A 995 33.92 -0.23 14.53
CA SER A 995 34.74 -0.24 13.31
C SER A 995 35.91 -1.22 13.44
N GLN A 996 36.42 -1.72 12.31
CA GLN A 996 37.60 -2.60 12.27
C GLN A 996 38.53 -2.24 11.11
N THR A 997 39.85 -2.34 11.35
CA THR A 997 40.89 -2.18 10.32
C THR A 997 41.86 -3.37 10.37
N ASN A 998 42.27 -3.84 9.20
CA ASN A 998 43.30 -4.88 9.04
C ASN A 998 44.51 -4.26 8.33
N LYS A 999 45.70 -4.46 8.89
CA LYS A 999 46.97 -3.96 8.32
C LYS A 999 48.04 -5.04 8.39
N LYS A 1000 49.12 -4.87 7.62
CA LYS A 1000 50.24 -5.82 7.55
C LYS A 1000 51.50 -5.25 8.21
N PHE A 1001 52.14 -6.03 9.07
CA PHE A 1001 53.48 -5.69 9.57
C PHE A 1001 54.49 -6.83 9.42
N ILE A 1002 55.77 -6.47 9.40
CA ILE A 1002 56.90 -7.38 9.25
C ILE A 1002 57.61 -7.53 10.59
N LYS A 1003 57.72 -8.77 11.06
CA LYS A 1003 58.57 -9.17 12.19
C LYS A 1003 59.92 -9.60 11.62
N ASN A 1004 60.98 -8.87 11.97
CA ASN A 1004 62.36 -9.23 11.61
C ASN A 1004 62.93 -10.32 12.50
#